data_AF-A0A2B4SS41-F1
#
_entry.id   AF-A0A2B4SS41-F1
#
_cell.length_a   1.000
_cell.length_b   1.000
_cell.length_c   1.000
_cell.angle_alpha   90.00
_cell.angle_beta   90.00
_cell.angle_gamma   90.00
#
_symmetry.space_group_name_H-M   'P 1'
#
loop_
_entity.id
_entity.type
_entity.pdbx_description
1 polymer ?
#
loop_
_entity_poly.entity_id
_entity_poly.type
_entity_poly.pdbx_seq_one_letter_code
_entity_poly.pdbx_strand_id
1 'polypeptide(L)'
;MSIDSMSFNSLKIFTNYCATVDPQTAFGSLWKEECLYFITEDSTPDSPPQDITAVNTDKNSIVVRWKSIPEQDRNGIILGFKLTHMKISATLHMKKPVDEEAKLWPRFETIIDGDTYVTVLSSKVKPFAWYCIKMLGFTRKGEVPSRAPINITTAPLNSTAFSVSWQPVPLDHENGIVLGYKVLLSRLNTDFILLLEEAVDVNQTQIVLEISPEMPSVCVKVLAFTKKGNGTKSSCIEGWTWSEETCRCPHLMYANWAPSPPYVLEDRSSGEPRGLIPELLAHMLQASCGTCYSYKVWNISFAINTTEKITEPDSRVKVDFRFPIRSAVGRTTYRGTHSYVPLITVPGVALMTKKKTPSGYARDLGNSESERNDKHFTHHFHRGVVEGVWWSFITMTTVGYGDRYPKTILGRSIAIVWFLTGIVLSSLLVSSLTSSMSVRILDQNFNVAKGKKVGALAQFPEYDLIIRFISKAGESKTFLTLEKLVDALEDEEVDGILVDLYTASYRSDLFNVPWIVINQIIPFEFTSGVVISRSAVRLKEHFRDYIETKGTVAVTEVLKKRTSEEGKENKTSIYKNEMNHIPLLDPRTLIYQVTIFILLALLFLAVFMGLVYYSWYKGLQKRRYRKQAKGERQREEYITAKLQLQQLVEEFYQRFSLRYRELRLKHRKQLECFKMANAASTNGKMQLNVPNGHWV
;
A
#
# COMPACT_ATOMS: atom_id res chain seq x y z
N MET A 1 54.63 45.13 64.04
CA MET A 1 53.38 45.15 63.25
C MET A 1 52.73 46.50 63.54
N SER A 2 52.73 47.42 62.57
CA SER A 2 51.91 48.63 62.67
C SER A 2 50.47 48.23 62.34
N ILE A 3 49.55 48.52 63.24
CA ILE A 3 48.12 48.32 63.00
C ILE A 3 47.60 49.68 62.52
N ASP A 4 47.38 49.80 61.21
CA ASP A 4 46.97 51.07 60.60
C ASP A 4 45.44 51.29 60.68
N SER A 5 44.68 50.27 61.12
CA SER A 5 43.23 50.34 61.30
C SER A 5 42.71 49.33 62.33
N MET A 6 41.73 49.73 63.14
CA MET A 6 41.04 48.87 64.10
C MET A 6 39.52 49.01 63.97
N SER A 7 38.79 47.89 63.93
CA SER A 7 37.33 47.87 63.87
C SER A 7 36.73 47.62 65.26
N PHE A 8 35.84 48.52 65.70
CA PHE A 8 35.07 48.34 66.93
C PHE A 8 33.77 47.60 66.64
N ASN A 9 33.56 46.45 67.28
CA ASN A 9 32.33 45.66 67.19
C ASN A 9 31.53 45.85 68.48
N SER A 10 30.19 45.89 68.40
CA SER A 10 29.26 46.03 69.55
C SER A 10 29.07 47.45 70.13
N LEU A 11 29.17 48.49 69.30
CA LEU A 11 28.73 49.83 69.68
C LEU A 11 27.21 49.89 69.77
N LYS A 12 26.68 50.66 70.73
CA LYS A 12 25.24 50.96 70.79
C LYS A 12 24.84 51.82 69.59
N ILE A 13 23.65 51.57 69.09
CA ILE A 13 23.08 52.22 67.91
C ILE A 13 22.63 53.65 68.28
N PHE A 14 22.69 54.59 67.34
CA PHE A 14 22.31 55.99 67.56
C PHE A 14 22.88 56.65 68.82
N THR A 15 24.14 56.33 69.13
CA THR A 15 24.82 56.79 70.34
C THR A 15 26.04 57.60 69.93
N ASN A 16 26.23 58.77 70.57
CA ASN A 16 27.42 59.59 70.37
C ASN A 16 28.60 58.92 71.07
N TYR A 17 29.55 58.45 70.29
CA TYR A 17 30.81 57.89 70.76
C TYR A 17 31.93 58.87 70.51
N CYS A 18 32.91 58.86 71.41
CA CYS A 18 34.21 59.44 71.13
C CYS A 18 35.23 58.31 70.99
N ALA A 19 36.00 58.35 69.90
CA ALA A 19 37.22 57.58 69.78
C ALA A 19 38.44 58.48 70.02
N THR A 20 39.33 58.03 70.89
CA THR A 20 40.68 58.58 71.07
C THR A 20 41.71 57.51 70.70
N VAL A 21 42.83 57.95 70.14
CA VAL A 21 43.96 57.06 69.83
C VAL A 21 45.19 57.64 70.49
N ASP A 22 45.58 57.04 71.62
CA ASP A 22 46.73 57.51 72.39
C ASP A 22 47.97 56.66 72.08
N PRO A 23 49.06 57.26 71.57
CA PRO A 23 50.31 56.54 71.36
C PRO A 23 51.00 56.29 72.71
N GLN A 24 51.22 55.01 73.06
CA GLN A 24 51.94 54.61 74.26
C GLN A 24 53.43 54.35 73.96
N THR A 25 54.32 54.98 74.72
CA THR A 25 55.78 54.75 74.64
C THR A 25 56.33 54.26 75.98
N ALA A 26 57.55 53.70 76.00
CA ALA A 26 58.17 53.17 77.21
C ALA A 26 58.38 54.21 78.34
N PHE A 27 58.28 55.51 78.03
CA PHE A 27 58.39 56.61 79.00
C PHE A 27 57.03 57.25 79.37
N GLY A 28 55.91 56.69 78.90
CA GLY A 28 54.56 57.24 79.07
C GLY A 28 54.05 58.06 77.86
N SER A 29 52.81 58.56 77.95
CA SER A 29 52.16 59.42 76.94
C SER A 29 52.12 60.89 77.40
N LEU A 30 52.45 61.82 76.51
CA LEU A 30 52.44 63.28 76.73
C LEU A 30 51.37 64.00 75.89
N TRP A 31 50.55 63.26 75.15
CA TRP A 31 49.56 63.82 74.22
C TRP A 31 48.25 64.13 74.94
N LYS A 32 47.63 65.25 74.55
CA LYS A 32 46.35 65.70 75.08
C LYS A 32 45.25 64.98 74.29
N GLU A 33 44.33 64.32 74.99
CA GLU A 33 43.24 63.54 74.41
C GLU A 33 42.45 64.37 73.38
N GLU A 34 42.55 64.04 72.09
CA GLU A 34 41.73 64.64 71.03
C GLU A 34 40.61 63.67 70.68
N CYS A 35 39.40 64.01 71.16
CA CYS A 35 38.21 63.18 70.99
C CYS A 35 37.62 63.34 69.58
N LEU A 36 37.62 62.29 68.77
CA LEU A 36 36.82 62.27 67.54
C LEU A 36 35.40 61.81 67.88
N TYR A 37 34.47 62.76 67.92
CA TYR A 37 33.05 62.47 68.12
C TYR A 37 32.40 61.97 66.83
N PHE A 38 31.67 60.86 66.91
CA PHE A 38 30.83 60.34 65.85
C PHE A 38 29.57 59.70 66.42
N ILE A 39 28.49 59.72 65.65
CA ILE A 39 27.23 59.08 66.04
C ILE A 39 27.10 57.80 65.22
N THR A 40 26.85 56.69 65.90
CA THR A 40 26.53 55.42 65.22
C THR A 40 25.19 55.54 64.48
N GLU A 41 25.04 54.83 63.36
CA GLU A 41 23.81 54.91 62.57
C GLU A 41 22.55 54.58 63.40
N ASP A 42 21.41 55.17 63.05
CA ASP A 42 20.09 54.79 63.58
C ASP A 42 19.76 53.31 63.26
N SER A 43 18.72 52.75 63.89
CA SER A 43 18.09 51.46 63.60
C SER A 43 16.62 51.46 64.02
N THR A 44 15.95 50.33 63.84
CA THR A 44 14.59 50.09 64.33
C THR A 44 14.55 50.11 65.86
N PRO A 45 13.46 50.58 66.48
CA PRO A 45 13.29 50.47 67.92
C PRO A 45 13.23 49.01 68.38
N ASP A 46 13.83 48.70 69.52
CA ASP A 46 13.87 47.33 70.07
C ASP A 46 12.60 46.98 70.87
N SER A 47 11.88 48.01 71.34
CA SER A 47 10.69 47.86 72.17
C SER A 47 9.47 48.58 71.56
N PRO A 48 8.24 48.07 71.77
CA PRO A 48 7.02 48.74 71.35
C PRO A 48 6.69 49.99 72.21
N PRO A 49 5.75 50.85 71.78
CA PRO A 49 5.24 51.96 72.60
C PRO A 49 4.62 51.46 73.91
N GLN A 50 4.77 52.25 74.99
CA GLN A 50 4.30 51.87 76.33
C GLN A 50 2.86 52.35 76.60
N ASP A 51 2.20 51.76 77.61
CA ASP A 51 0.88 52.18 78.12
C ASP A 51 -0.22 52.37 77.05
N ILE A 52 -0.33 51.42 76.12
CA ILE A 52 -1.37 51.45 75.08
C ILE A 52 -2.74 51.18 75.72
N THR A 53 -3.62 52.17 75.69
CA THR A 53 -5.00 52.10 76.20
C THR A 53 -5.99 52.43 75.09
N ALA A 54 -7.11 51.70 75.04
CA ALA A 54 -8.15 51.89 74.03
C ALA A 54 -9.53 51.96 74.71
N VAL A 55 -10.27 53.04 74.45
CA VAL A 55 -11.56 53.31 75.09
C VAL A 55 -12.61 53.62 74.02
N ASN A 56 -13.77 52.97 74.09
CA ASN A 56 -14.89 53.29 73.21
C ASN A 56 -15.54 54.60 73.65
N THR A 57 -15.61 55.59 72.77
CA THR A 57 -16.23 56.90 73.09
C THR A 57 -17.66 56.95 72.56
N ASP A 58 -17.89 56.52 71.31
CA ASP A 58 -19.21 56.40 70.70
C ASP A 58 -19.47 55.01 70.11
N LYS A 59 -20.69 54.79 69.58
CA LYS A 59 -21.09 53.54 68.91
C LYS A 59 -20.14 53.10 67.78
N ASN A 60 -19.47 54.06 67.13
CA ASN A 60 -18.57 53.84 66.00
C ASN A 60 -17.17 54.46 66.22
N SER A 61 -16.78 54.83 67.44
CA SER A 61 -15.49 55.50 67.68
C SER A 61 -14.70 54.88 68.84
N ILE A 62 -13.41 54.61 68.61
CA ILE A 62 -12.46 54.13 69.63
C ILE A 62 -11.31 55.13 69.73
N VAL A 63 -11.06 55.63 70.94
CA VAL A 63 -9.92 56.50 71.24
C VAL A 63 -8.77 55.65 71.76
N VAL A 64 -7.60 55.77 71.14
CA VAL A 64 -6.39 55.06 71.54
C VAL A 64 -5.38 56.06 72.09
N ARG A 65 -4.77 55.76 73.24
CA ARG A 65 -3.72 56.56 73.88
C ARG A 65 -2.51 55.69 74.18
N TRP A 66 -1.30 56.24 74.06
CA TRP A 66 -0.05 55.54 74.36
C TRP A 66 1.01 56.50 74.88
N LYS A 67 2.10 55.93 75.37
CA LYS A 67 3.35 56.64 75.66
C LYS A 67 4.41 56.27 74.61
N SER A 68 5.33 57.20 74.38
CA SER A 68 6.46 56.99 73.47
C SER A 68 7.37 55.83 73.93
N ILE A 69 8.19 55.33 73.02
CA ILE A 69 9.17 54.26 73.29
C ILE A 69 10.27 54.83 74.22
N PRO A 70 10.77 54.06 75.22
CA PRO A 70 11.86 54.49 76.09
C PRO A 70 13.12 54.86 75.31
N GLU A 71 13.85 55.89 75.72
CA GLU A 71 15.03 56.39 75.00
C GLU A 71 16.10 55.33 74.74
N GLN A 72 16.24 54.38 75.67
CA GLN A 72 17.19 53.27 75.59
C GLN A 72 16.89 52.28 74.46
N ASP A 73 15.62 52.24 74.02
CA ASP A 73 15.13 51.26 73.04
C ASP A 73 14.73 51.92 71.71
N ARG A 74 14.87 53.25 71.59
CA ARG A 74 14.47 53.98 70.37
C ARG A 74 15.39 53.70 69.19
N ASN A 75 16.68 53.54 69.47
CA ASN A 75 17.74 53.36 68.47
C ASN A 75 17.69 54.39 67.31
N GLY A 76 17.16 55.61 67.56
CA GLY A 76 16.95 56.64 66.53
C GLY A 76 15.91 57.68 66.96
N ILE A 77 15.63 58.65 66.08
CA ILE A 77 14.52 59.61 66.26
C ILE A 77 13.21 58.94 65.81
N ILE A 78 12.21 58.88 66.69
CA ILE A 78 10.88 58.37 66.37
C ILE A 78 10.17 59.39 65.48
N LEU A 79 9.91 59.01 64.23
CA LEU A 79 9.24 59.87 63.25
C LEU A 79 7.72 59.74 63.29
N GLY A 80 7.21 58.67 63.88
CA GLY A 80 5.78 58.41 63.96
C GLY A 80 5.43 57.03 64.47
N PHE A 81 4.12 56.82 64.62
CA PHE A 81 3.54 55.55 65.03
C PHE A 81 2.61 55.03 63.93
N LYS A 82 2.75 53.76 63.59
CA LYS A 82 1.83 53.01 62.72
C LYS A 82 0.85 52.26 63.62
N LEU A 83 -0.40 52.68 63.60
CA LEU A 83 -1.48 52.01 64.32
C LEU A 83 -2.26 51.11 63.36
N THR A 84 -2.37 49.84 63.72
CA THR A 84 -3.19 48.86 63.00
C THR A 84 -4.28 48.30 63.90
N HIS A 85 -5.50 48.22 63.39
CA HIS A 85 -6.61 47.61 64.11
C HIS A 85 -7.29 46.52 63.28
N MET A 86 -7.70 45.44 63.95
CA MET A 86 -8.37 44.29 63.35
C MET A 86 -9.63 43.92 64.13
N LYS A 87 -10.73 43.62 63.43
CA LYS A 87 -11.98 43.15 64.02
C LYS A 87 -11.86 41.68 64.44
N ILE A 88 -12.33 41.35 65.63
CA ILE A 88 -12.36 40.01 66.21
C ILE A 88 -13.82 39.63 66.50
N SER A 89 -14.19 38.39 66.14
CA SER A 89 -15.53 37.84 66.43
C SER A 89 -15.72 37.61 67.93
N ALA A 90 -16.90 37.96 68.46
CA ALA A 90 -17.22 37.89 69.89
C ALA A 90 -17.47 36.47 70.44
N THR A 91 -17.37 35.41 69.62
CA THR A 91 -17.76 34.03 69.96
C THR A 91 -16.71 33.21 70.73
N LEU A 92 -15.56 33.79 71.09
CA LEU A 92 -14.52 33.11 71.90
C LEU A 92 -14.24 33.91 73.17
N HIS A 93 -14.89 33.54 74.27
CA HIS A 93 -14.52 34.02 75.59
C HIS A 93 -13.16 33.43 76.02
N MET A 94 -12.25 34.34 76.38
CA MET A 94 -11.06 34.16 77.26
C MET A 94 -9.92 33.23 76.80
N LYS A 95 -9.52 33.27 75.51
CA LYS A 95 -8.13 32.94 75.13
C LYS A 95 -7.54 34.07 74.29
N LYS A 96 -6.25 34.41 74.53
CA LYS A 96 -5.49 35.27 73.62
C LYS A 96 -5.59 34.65 72.22
N PRO A 97 -5.98 35.41 71.19
CA PRO A 97 -6.04 34.88 69.82
C PRO A 97 -4.65 34.36 69.43
N VAL A 98 -4.58 33.12 68.97
CA VAL A 98 -3.38 32.54 68.37
C VAL A 98 -3.21 33.20 67.00
N ASP A 99 -2.03 33.77 66.72
CA ASP A 99 -1.76 34.64 65.56
C ASP A 99 -2.07 34.02 64.19
N GLU A 100 -2.28 32.70 64.09
CA GLU A 100 -2.50 32.01 62.81
C GLU A 100 -3.90 32.22 62.19
N GLU A 101 -4.95 32.46 62.99
CA GLU A 101 -6.30 32.78 62.46
C GLU A 101 -6.51 34.28 62.16
N ALA A 102 -5.53 35.13 62.53
CA ALA A 102 -5.58 36.59 62.38
C ALA A 102 -5.16 37.09 60.97
N LYS A 103 -4.75 36.19 60.07
CA LYS A 103 -4.24 36.53 58.72
C LYS A 103 -5.30 36.86 57.67
N LEU A 104 -6.58 36.58 57.94
CA LEU A 104 -7.67 36.65 56.95
C LEU A 104 -8.59 37.86 57.09
N TRP A 105 -8.42 38.69 58.13
CA TRP A 105 -9.33 39.80 58.41
C TRP A 105 -8.75 41.13 57.89
N PRO A 106 -9.58 42.03 57.32
CA PRO A 106 -9.11 43.31 56.82
C PRO A 106 -8.53 44.14 57.98
N ARG A 107 -7.23 44.46 57.88
CA ARG A 107 -6.55 45.40 58.77
C ARG A 107 -6.69 46.81 58.22
N PHE A 108 -6.89 47.74 59.13
CA PHE A 108 -6.95 49.15 58.82
C PHE A 108 -5.78 49.87 59.49
N GLU A 109 -5.13 50.73 58.71
CA GLU A 109 -3.92 51.42 59.14
C GLU A 109 -4.16 52.92 59.29
N THR A 110 -3.45 53.51 60.25
CA THR A 110 -3.39 54.97 60.43
C THR A 110 -1.95 55.33 60.80
N ILE A 111 -1.36 56.21 60.00
CA ILE A 111 -0.03 56.77 60.26
C ILE A 111 -0.21 58.01 61.11
N ILE A 112 0.55 58.09 62.19
CA ILE A 112 0.41 59.08 63.24
C ILE A 112 1.78 59.73 63.43
N ASP A 113 1.80 61.05 63.54
CA ASP A 113 3.03 61.82 63.69
C ASP A 113 3.72 61.53 65.05
N GLY A 114 5.04 61.67 65.11
CA GLY A 114 5.85 61.30 66.29
C GLY A 114 5.50 62.07 67.55
N ASP A 115 4.95 63.27 67.39
CA ASP A 115 4.55 64.17 68.48
C ASP A 115 3.11 63.93 68.96
N THR A 116 2.38 63.00 68.32
CA THR A 116 0.99 62.70 68.65
C THR A 116 0.87 61.37 69.37
N TYR A 117 0.23 61.40 70.55
CA TYR A 117 0.10 60.25 71.48
C TYR A 117 -1.34 59.78 71.70
N VAL A 118 -2.30 60.38 70.97
CA VAL A 118 -3.73 60.07 71.04
C VAL A 118 -4.31 60.14 69.64
N THR A 119 -5.14 59.15 69.27
CA THR A 119 -5.89 59.18 68.01
C THR A 119 -7.31 58.62 68.17
N VAL A 120 -8.21 58.98 67.25
CA VAL A 120 -9.61 58.53 67.23
C VAL A 120 -9.89 57.73 65.97
N LEU A 121 -10.34 56.48 66.14
CA LEU A 121 -10.72 55.58 65.07
C LEU A 121 -12.23 55.65 64.84
N SER A 122 -12.69 56.53 63.95
CA SER A 122 -14.15 56.76 63.71
C SER A 122 -14.69 56.20 62.40
N SER A 123 -13.88 56.10 61.33
CA SER A 123 -14.37 55.80 59.98
C SER A 123 -14.46 54.31 59.65
N LYS A 124 -13.85 53.44 60.45
CA LYS A 124 -13.63 52.01 60.13
C LYS A 124 -13.98 51.04 61.27
N VAL A 125 -14.66 51.56 62.30
CA VAL A 125 -15.13 50.80 63.47
C VAL A 125 -16.64 50.57 63.37
N LYS A 126 -17.09 49.34 63.65
CA LYS A 126 -18.50 48.92 63.64
C LYS A 126 -18.99 48.65 65.07
N PRO A 127 -20.28 48.88 65.37
CA PRO A 127 -20.85 48.57 66.68
C PRO A 127 -20.88 47.05 66.91
N PHE A 128 -20.85 46.63 68.18
CA PHE A 128 -20.89 45.22 68.63
C PHE A 128 -19.77 44.33 68.07
N ALA A 129 -18.52 44.81 68.10
CA ALA A 129 -17.35 44.05 67.68
C ALA A 129 -16.16 44.29 68.61
N TRP A 130 -15.36 43.25 68.85
CA TRP A 130 -14.07 43.39 69.54
C TRP A 130 -13.00 43.80 68.54
N TYR A 131 -12.02 44.59 68.96
CA TYR A 131 -10.90 45.01 68.14
C TYR A 131 -9.58 44.70 68.85
N CYS A 132 -8.61 44.16 68.12
CA CYS A 132 -7.23 44.14 68.57
C CYS A 132 -6.47 45.26 67.89
N ILE A 133 -5.73 46.02 68.69
CA ILE A 133 -4.97 47.18 68.27
C ILE A 133 -3.50 46.84 68.46
N LYS A 134 -2.72 46.90 67.38
CA LYS A 134 -1.26 46.75 67.39
C LYS A 134 -0.65 48.09 66.97
N MET A 135 0.39 48.50 67.67
CA MET A 135 1.05 49.78 67.44
C MET A 135 2.56 49.58 67.31
N LEU A 136 3.14 50.24 66.31
CA LEU A 136 4.56 50.14 65.98
C LEU A 136 5.14 51.54 65.87
N GLY A 137 6.26 51.81 66.53
CA GLY A 137 7.03 53.05 66.31
C GLY A 137 8.06 52.85 65.21
N PHE A 138 8.30 53.87 64.38
CA PHE A 138 9.31 53.80 63.33
C PHE A 138 10.28 54.98 63.37
N THR A 139 11.52 54.72 62.99
CA THR A 139 12.62 55.69 62.88
C THR A 139 12.95 55.98 61.41
N ARG A 140 13.93 56.88 61.17
CA ARG A 140 14.42 57.21 59.82
C ARG A 140 14.99 56.01 59.05
N LYS A 141 15.44 54.98 59.75
CA LYS A 141 15.97 53.73 59.21
C LYS A 141 14.98 52.59 59.49
N GLY A 142 13.86 52.60 58.77
CA GLY A 142 12.97 51.43 58.69
C GLY A 142 13.72 50.22 58.13
N GLU A 143 13.20 49.02 58.33
CA GLU A 143 13.72 47.80 57.73
C GLU A 143 13.36 47.68 56.24
N VAL A 144 13.96 46.71 55.55
CA VAL A 144 13.58 46.34 54.19
C VAL A 144 12.44 45.32 54.24
N PRO A 145 11.55 45.28 53.23
CA PRO A 145 10.46 44.32 53.23
C PRO A 145 10.99 42.89 53.21
N SER A 146 10.54 42.08 54.16
CA SER A 146 10.98 40.69 54.33
C SER A 146 10.38 39.75 53.27
N ARG A 147 9.30 40.16 52.60
CA ARG A 147 8.65 39.42 51.52
C ARG A 147 8.47 40.25 50.25
N ALA A 148 8.39 39.54 49.14
CA ALA A 148 8.05 40.09 47.84
C ALA A 148 6.55 40.45 47.73
N PRO A 149 6.16 41.29 46.75
CA PRO A 149 4.76 41.54 46.39
C PRO A 149 4.00 40.24 46.07
N ILE A 150 2.70 40.24 46.31
CA ILE A 150 1.83 39.06 46.10
C ILE A 150 1.04 39.18 44.78
N ASN A 151 0.53 38.07 44.26
CA ASN A 151 -0.29 38.02 43.04
C ASN A 151 0.33 38.71 41.83
N ILE A 152 1.61 38.43 41.58
CA ILE A 152 2.32 38.93 40.41
C ILE A 152 1.84 38.11 39.19
N THR A 153 1.35 38.80 38.17
CA THR A 153 0.86 38.22 36.91
C THR A 153 1.45 38.97 35.72
N THR A 154 1.57 38.25 34.60
CA THR A 154 2.08 38.77 33.33
C THR A 154 1.02 38.57 32.25
N ALA A 155 0.84 39.55 31.36
CA ALA A 155 -0.09 39.44 30.24
C ALA A 155 0.49 40.10 28.97
N PRO A 156 0.53 39.40 27.82
CA PRO A 156 1.11 39.92 26.59
C PRO A 156 0.24 41.05 25.99
N LEU A 157 0.85 42.05 25.39
CA LEU A 157 0.14 43.15 24.71
C LEU A 157 0.31 43.09 23.19
N ASN A 158 1.55 42.96 22.71
CA ASN A 158 1.88 42.87 21.28
C ASN A 158 3.14 41.99 21.07
N SER A 159 3.79 42.10 19.90
CA SER A 159 4.95 41.25 19.56
C SER A 159 6.25 41.59 20.30
N THR A 160 6.32 42.78 20.88
CA THR A 160 7.52 43.30 21.55
C THR A 160 7.24 43.78 22.97
N ALA A 161 6.00 43.70 23.47
CA ALA A 161 5.60 44.26 24.76
C ALA A 161 4.59 43.38 25.51
N PHE A 162 4.71 43.40 26.83
CA PHE A 162 3.84 42.69 27.76
C PHE A 162 3.69 43.50 29.05
N SER A 163 2.61 43.28 29.78
CA SER A 163 2.30 43.95 31.03
C SER A 163 2.56 43.05 32.23
N VAL A 164 2.99 43.66 33.34
CA VAL A 164 3.23 43.00 34.63
C VAL A 164 2.39 43.73 35.67
N SER A 165 1.58 42.99 36.43
CA SER A 165 0.75 43.53 37.52
C SER A 165 0.98 42.74 38.81
N TRP A 166 0.90 43.41 39.95
CA TRP A 166 1.07 42.79 41.27
C TRP A 166 0.16 43.44 42.31
N GLN A 167 0.10 42.85 43.50
CA GLN A 167 -0.52 43.45 44.68
C GLN A 167 0.57 43.86 45.70
N PRO A 168 0.32 44.90 46.52
CA PRO A 168 1.29 45.38 47.51
C PRO A 168 1.80 44.30 48.48
N VAL A 169 2.99 44.54 49.06
CA VAL A 169 3.57 43.63 50.07
C VAL A 169 2.62 43.56 51.27
N PRO A 170 2.33 42.38 51.83
CA PRO A 170 1.49 42.27 53.01
C PRO A 170 2.08 43.08 54.18
N LEU A 171 1.22 43.79 54.91
CA LEU A 171 1.56 44.76 55.96
C LEU A 171 2.48 44.19 57.05
N ASP A 172 2.34 42.89 57.37
CA ASP A 172 3.19 42.17 58.35
C ASP A 172 4.65 42.02 57.93
N HIS A 173 4.96 42.29 56.65
CA HIS A 173 6.26 42.01 56.04
C HIS A 173 6.89 43.24 55.36
N GLU A 174 6.25 44.41 55.43
CA GLU A 174 6.83 45.66 54.89
C GLU A 174 8.05 46.11 55.69
N ASN A 175 8.02 45.88 57.01
CA ASN A 175 9.03 46.25 58.00
C ASN A 175 9.57 47.70 57.85
N GLY A 176 8.85 48.60 57.19
CA GLY A 176 9.31 49.96 56.87
C GLY A 176 8.34 50.63 55.90
N ILE A 177 8.63 51.87 55.50
CA ILE A 177 7.81 52.59 54.51
C ILE A 177 8.29 52.21 53.11
N VAL A 178 7.48 51.45 52.39
CA VAL A 178 7.72 51.11 50.98
C VAL A 178 7.68 52.39 50.16
N LEU A 179 8.76 52.67 49.42
CA LEU A 179 8.90 53.84 48.56
C LEU A 179 8.59 53.54 47.09
N GLY A 180 8.52 52.25 46.73
CA GLY A 180 8.16 51.82 45.39
C GLY A 180 8.49 50.35 45.15
N TYR A 181 8.30 49.94 43.90
CA TYR A 181 8.59 48.59 43.42
C TYR A 181 9.66 48.63 42.34
N LYS A 182 10.46 47.58 42.25
CA LYS A 182 11.42 47.36 41.17
C LYS A 182 11.08 46.07 40.44
N VAL A 183 10.98 46.15 39.12
CA VAL A 183 10.74 45.01 38.24
C VAL A 183 12.02 44.68 37.51
N LEU A 184 12.48 43.45 37.67
CA LEU A 184 13.72 42.91 37.13
C LEU A 184 13.41 41.91 36.04
N LEU A 185 14.00 42.10 34.86
CA LEU A 185 13.93 41.14 33.76
C LEU A 185 15.25 40.37 33.66
N SER A 186 15.19 39.05 33.50
CA SER A 186 16.34 38.21 33.23
C SER A 186 16.02 37.11 32.22
N ARG A 187 17.04 36.55 31.56
CA ARG A 187 16.83 35.44 30.61
C ARG A 187 16.38 34.16 31.34
N LEU A 188 15.44 33.42 30.75
CA LEU A 188 15.06 32.09 31.25
C LEU A 188 16.28 31.14 31.19
N ASN A 189 16.54 30.40 32.27
CA ASN A 189 17.68 29.49 32.45
C ASN A 189 19.03 30.12 32.85
N THR A 190 19.12 31.44 33.07
CA THR A 190 20.30 32.05 33.70
C THR A 190 19.89 33.09 34.73
N ASP A 191 20.10 32.81 36.01
CA ASP A 191 19.74 33.73 37.10
C ASP A 191 20.60 35.01 37.16
N PHE A 192 21.70 35.07 36.39
CA PHE A 192 22.73 36.10 36.53
C PHE A 192 22.71 37.21 35.47
N ILE A 193 21.95 37.08 34.37
CA ILE A 193 21.89 38.12 33.33
C ILE A 193 20.63 38.96 33.55
N LEU A 194 20.78 40.09 34.25
CA LEU A 194 19.77 41.13 34.33
C LEU A 194 19.72 41.88 32.98
N LEU A 195 18.55 41.90 32.35
CA LEU A 195 18.30 42.58 31.08
C LEU A 195 17.79 44.00 31.30
N LEU A 196 16.98 44.21 32.34
CA LEU A 196 16.34 45.49 32.65
C LEU A 196 16.00 45.56 34.14
N GLU A 197 16.16 46.73 34.75
CA GLU A 197 15.64 47.08 36.09
C GLU A 197 14.85 48.39 35.96
N GLU A 198 13.53 48.31 36.16
CA GLU A 198 12.64 49.47 36.14
C GLU A 198 12.08 49.72 37.54
N ALA A 199 12.09 50.99 37.98
CA ALA A 199 11.56 51.40 39.28
C ALA A 199 10.24 52.15 39.12
N VAL A 200 9.27 51.80 39.97
CA VAL A 200 7.88 52.22 39.91
C VAL A 200 7.47 52.78 41.27
N ASP A 201 6.64 53.82 41.29
CA ASP A 201 6.16 54.46 42.53
C ASP A 201 5.17 53.56 43.30
N VAL A 202 4.96 53.82 44.60
CA VAL A 202 4.11 53.01 45.51
C VAL A 202 2.67 52.88 45.00
N ASN A 203 2.15 53.92 44.35
CA ASN A 203 0.78 53.96 43.86
C ASN A 203 0.57 53.21 42.53
N GLN A 204 1.65 52.77 41.88
CA GLN A 204 1.60 52.06 40.60
C GLN A 204 1.86 50.57 40.82
N THR A 205 0.84 49.74 40.62
CA THR A 205 0.91 48.27 40.80
C THR A 205 0.92 47.51 39.47
N GLN A 206 1.15 48.22 38.37
CA GLN A 206 1.23 47.67 37.01
C GLN A 206 2.23 48.47 36.18
N ILE A 207 3.01 47.78 35.34
CA ILE A 207 3.94 48.37 34.36
C ILE A 207 3.86 47.61 33.03
N VAL A 208 4.14 48.30 31.92
CA VAL A 208 4.32 47.71 30.59
C VAL A 208 5.80 47.72 30.26
N LEU A 209 6.32 46.57 29.80
CA LEU A 209 7.73 46.36 29.49
C LEU A 209 7.90 45.89 28.05
N GLU A 210 8.97 46.37 27.41
CA GLU A 210 9.34 46.02 26.03
C GLU A 210 10.54 45.05 26.01
N ILE A 211 10.51 44.05 25.13
CA ILE A 211 11.54 43.02 24.95
C ILE A 211 11.88 42.86 23.47
N SER A 212 13.13 42.52 23.17
CA SER A 212 13.59 42.19 21.82
C SER A 212 12.83 40.99 21.21
N PRO A 213 12.45 41.05 19.91
CA PRO A 213 11.76 39.96 19.22
C PRO A 213 12.58 38.66 19.11
N GLU A 214 13.88 38.69 19.37
CA GLU A 214 14.74 37.50 19.39
C GLU A 214 14.54 36.63 20.66
N MET A 215 13.85 37.13 21.69
CA MET A 215 13.63 36.44 22.96
C MET A 215 12.14 36.43 23.35
N PRO A 216 11.39 35.38 22.97
CA PRO A 216 9.92 35.35 23.11
C PRO A 216 9.44 35.19 24.56
N SER A 217 10.31 34.74 25.49
CA SER A 217 9.98 34.64 26.90
C SER A 217 11.17 34.97 27.81
N VAL A 218 10.85 35.59 28.95
CA VAL A 218 11.81 36.08 29.95
C VAL A 218 11.33 35.76 31.37
N CYS A 219 12.27 35.76 32.30
CA CYS A 219 11.99 35.66 33.72
C CYS A 219 11.75 37.05 34.30
N VAL A 220 10.60 37.25 34.95
CA VAL A 220 10.22 38.48 35.64
C VAL A 220 10.31 38.26 37.14
N LYS A 221 11.01 39.16 37.85
CA LYS A 221 11.08 39.19 39.31
C LYS A 221 10.71 40.58 39.82
N VAL A 222 9.83 40.67 40.81
CA VAL A 222 9.40 41.95 41.40
C VAL A 222 9.84 42.02 42.86
N LEU A 223 10.32 43.18 43.30
CA LEU A 223 10.67 43.45 44.70
C LEU A 223 10.18 44.84 45.12
N ALA A 224 9.95 45.03 46.42
CA ALA A 224 9.69 46.35 47.00
C ALA A 224 10.98 46.94 47.58
N PHE A 225 11.13 48.26 47.56
CA PHE A 225 12.30 48.92 48.17
C PHE A 225 11.88 50.00 49.18
N THR A 226 12.71 50.16 50.20
CA THR A 226 12.60 51.20 51.22
C THR A 226 13.85 52.06 51.20
N LYS A 227 13.93 53.09 52.05
CA LYS A 227 15.13 53.93 52.18
C LYS A 227 16.39 53.13 52.60
N LYS A 228 16.21 51.99 53.28
CA LYS A 228 17.31 51.09 53.69
C LYS A 228 17.85 50.24 52.53
N GLY A 229 17.01 49.95 51.52
CA GLY A 229 17.41 49.18 50.35
C GLY A 229 16.29 48.31 49.74
N ASN A 230 16.70 47.38 48.88
CA ASN A 230 15.81 46.45 48.21
C ASN A 230 15.38 45.31 49.16
N GLY A 231 14.09 44.99 49.18
CA GLY A 231 13.54 43.82 49.86
C GLY A 231 13.70 42.51 49.07
N THR A 232 13.05 41.47 49.55
CA THR A 232 13.12 40.12 48.96
C THR A 232 12.55 40.09 47.53
N LYS A 233 13.27 39.47 46.59
CA LYS A 233 12.83 39.25 45.20
C LYS A 233 11.75 38.16 45.12
N SER A 234 10.75 38.34 44.25
CA SER A 234 9.76 37.30 43.97
C SER A 234 10.38 36.08 43.29
N SER A 235 9.65 34.97 43.28
CA SER A 235 9.93 33.86 42.37
C SER A 235 9.89 34.33 40.92
N CYS A 236 10.64 33.65 40.08
CA CYS A 236 10.62 33.87 38.63
C CYS A 236 9.22 33.59 38.08
N ILE A 237 8.64 34.57 37.40
CA ILE A 237 7.37 34.41 36.68
C ILE A 237 7.66 34.64 35.21
N GLU A 238 7.14 33.76 34.36
CA GLU A 238 7.39 33.85 32.92
C GLU A 238 6.60 35.03 32.33
N GLY A 239 7.33 36.00 31.80
CA GLY A 239 6.82 37.05 30.94
C GLY A 239 6.98 36.62 29.50
N TRP A 240 5.92 36.71 28.71
CA TRP A 240 5.92 36.32 27.30
C TRP A 240 5.25 37.42 26.48
N THR A 241 5.79 37.70 25.30
CA THR A 241 5.14 38.54 24.30
C THR A 241 4.39 37.65 23.31
N TRP A 242 3.50 38.22 22.50
CA TRP A 242 3.04 37.48 21.33
C TRP A 242 4.28 37.23 20.47
N SER A 243 4.65 35.99 20.14
CA SER A 243 5.37 35.86 18.87
C SER A 243 4.39 36.35 17.81
N GLU A 244 4.84 36.89 16.67
CA GLU A 244 4.00 36.73 15.47
C GLU A 244 3.52 35.28 15.48
N GLU A 245 2.19 35.08 15.48
CA GLU A 245 1.60 33.75 15.55
C GLU A 245 2.32 32.88 14.52
N THR A 246 3.13 31.91 14.96
CA THR A 246 3.95 31.14 14.02
C THR A 246 3.01 30.17 13.31
N CYS A 247 2.33 30.65 12.27
CA CYS A 247 1.53 29.78 11.43
C CYS A 247 2.44 28.73 10.82
N ARG A 248 2.05 27.46 10.94
CA ARG A 248 2.88 26.31 10.52
C ARG A 248 3.26 26.39 9.04
N CYS A 249 2.45 27.09 8.25
CA CYS A 249 2.61 27.25 6.82
C CYS A 249 2.56 28.73 6.41
N PRO A 250 3.26 29.12 5.33
CA PRO A 250 3.09 30.42 4.70
C PRO A 250 1.67 30.61 4.17
N HIS A 251 1.21 31.86 4.06
CA HIS A 251 -0.08 32.19 3.46
C HIS A 251 -0.17 31.75 1.99
N LEU A 252 0.92 31.89 1.23
CA LEU A 252 0.99 31.58 -0.20
C LEU A 252 2.18 30.68 -0.50
N MET A 253 1.92 29.54 -1.14
CA MET A 253 2.92 28.58 -1.62
C MET A 253 2.82 28.44 -3.13
N TYR A 254 3.95 28.19 -3.80
CA TYR A 254 3.99 28.08 -5.26
C TYR A 254 4.18 26.63 -5.69
N ALA A 255 3.35 26.17 -6.62
CA ALA A 255 3.43 24.85 -7.23
C ALA A 255 3.72 24.95 -8.73
N ASN A 256 4.64 24.10 -9.20
CA ASN A 256 4.89 23.86 -10.63
C ASN A 256 4.39 22.45 -10.97
N TRP A 257 3.63 22.33 -12.06
CA TRP A 257 2.95 21.08 -12.38
C TRP A 257 2.86 20.81 -13.88
N ALA A 258 2.66 19.53 -14.25
CA ALA A 258 2.36 19.11 -15.63
C ALA A 258 1.12 18.23 -15.67
N PRO A 259 0.35 18.28 -16.77
CA PRO A 259 -0.73 17.34 -17.02
C PRO A 259 -0.17 15.92 -17.19
N SER A 260 -0.69 14.99 -16.40
CA SER A 260 -0.42 13.55 -16.50
C SER A 260 -1.66 12.80 -16.01
N PRO A 261 -2.63 12.53 -16.89
CA PRO A 261 -3.85 11.82 -16.50
C PRO A 261 -3.54 10.40 -15.99
N PRO A 262 -4.20 9.90 -14.93
CA PRO A 262 -5.21 10.55 -14.06
C PRO A 262 -4.64 11.38 -12.90
N TYR A 263 -3.32 11.38 -12.72
CA TYR A 263 -2.64 11.95 -11.55
C TYR A 263 -2.81 13.46 -11.46
N VAL A 264 -2.70 14.14 -12.61
CA VAL A 264 -2.88 15.58 -12.77
C VAL A 264 -3.61 15.84 -14.09
N LEU A 265 -4.70 16.57 -14.00
CA LEU A 265 -5.59 16.98 -15.08
C LEU A 265 -5.59 18.49 -15.14
N GLU A 266 -5.65 19.04 -16.33
CA GLU A 266 -5.80 20.49 -16.53
C GLU A 266 -7.29 20.82 -16.63
N ASP A 267 -7.78 21.71 -15.75
CA ASP A 267 -9.13 22.25 -15.88
C ASP A 267 -9.13 23.34 -16.97
N ARG A 268 -9.88 23.10 -18.05
CA ARG A 268 -9.99 24.02 -19.19
C ARG A 268 -10.60 25.38 -18.80
N SER A 269 -11.30 25.47 -17.67
CA SER A 269 -11.99 26.68 -17.23
C SER A 269 -11.16 27.59 -16.33
N SER A 270 -10.39 27.02 -15.40
CA SER A 270 -9.58 27.77 -14.43
C SER A 270 -8.08 27.78 -14.75
N GLY A 271 -7.60 26.87 -15.59
CA GLY A 271 -6.16 26.68 -15.82
C GLY A 271 -5.43 26.10 -14.60
N GLU A 272 -6.16 25.61 -13.59
CA GLU A 272 -5.60 24.99 -12.39
C GLU A 272 -5.53 23.46 -12.51
N PRO A 273 -4.56 22.82 -11.84
CA PRO A 273 -4.46 21.37 -11.82
C PRO A 273 -5.55 20.76 -10.94
N ARG A 274 -6.34 19.87 -11.52
CA ARG A 274 -7.21 18.91 -10.82
C ARG A 274 -6.60 17.52 -10.89
N GLY A 275 -7.17 16.53 -10.22
CA GLY A 275 -6.64 15.16 -10.24
C GLY A 275 -6.27 14.64 -8.86
N LEU A 276 -5.71 13.43 -8.83
CA LEU A 276 -5.40 12.74 -7.60
C LEU A 276 -4.36 13.50 -6.74
N ILE A 277 -3.27 13.97 -7.36
CA ILE A 277 -2.17 14.61 -6.63
C ILE A 277 -2.55 15.98 -6.04
N PRO A 278 -3.13 16.94 -6.79
CA PRO A 278 -3.48 18.24 -6.22
C PRO A 278 -4.55 18.12 -5.11
N GLU A 279 -5.50 17.20 -5.23
CA GLU A 279 -6.50 16.94 -4.17
C GLU A 279 -5.84 16.34 -2.91
N LEU A 280 -4.98 15.33 -3.06
CA LEU A 280 -4.21 14.77 -1.93
C LEU A 280 -3.30 15.81 -1.28
N LEU A 281 -2.64 16.65 -2.08
CA LEU A 281 -1.80 17.73 -1.58
C LEU A 281 -2.61 18.72 -0.74
N ALA A 282 -3.82 19.06 -1.17
CA ALA A 282 -4.69 19.93 -0.41
C ALA A 282 -5.12 19.31 0.94
N HIS A 283 -5.45 18.02 0.95
CA HIS A 283 -5.79 17.30 2.18
C HIS A 283 -4.61 17.21 3.16
N MET A 284 -3.40 16.93 2.65
CA MET A 284 -2.17 16.89 3.44
C MET A 284 -1.84 18.25 4.04
N LEU A 285 -1.96 19.32 3.26
CA LEU A 285 -1.74 20.69 3.74
C LEU A 285 -2.79 21.09 4.77
N GLN A 286 -4.07 20.73 4.57
CA GLN A 286 -5.10 20.98 5.57
C GLN A 286 -4.81 20.27 6.89
N ALA A 287 -4.37 19.02 6.83
CA ALA A 287 -4.02 18.24 8.03
C ALA A 287 -2.74 18.74 8.72
N SER A 288 -1.76 19.22 7.96
CA SER A 288 -0.44 19.62 8.48
C SER A 288 -0.41 21.08 8.95
N CYS A 289 -1.00 21.98 8.16
CA CYS A 289 -1.00 23.42 8.39
C CYS A 289 -2.10 23.87 9.36
N GLY A 290 -3.26 23.18 9.38
CA GLY A 290 -4.43 23.61 10.14
C GLY A 290 -4.98 24.97 9.69
N THR A 291 -5.72 25.63 10.59
CA THR A 291 -6.23 26.99 10.39
C THR A 291 -5.32 28.01 11.08
N CYS A 292 -4.99 29.11 10.39
CA CYS A 292 -4.15 30.19 10.89
C CYS A 292 -5.04 31.41 11.22
N TYR A 293 -4.82 32.07 12.36
CA TYR A 293 -5.64 33.23 12.76
C TYR A 293 -5.41 34.45 11.87
N SER A 294 -4.17 34.67 11.41
CA SER A 294 -3.79 35.79 10.53
C SER A 294 -4.51 35.80 9.18
N TYR A 295 -4.60 34.66 8.48
CA TYR A 295 -5.12 34.60 7.11
C TYR A 295 -6.27 33.60 6.89
N LYS A 296 -6.71 32.90 7.94
CA LYS A 296 -7.77 31.86 7.96
C LYS A 296 -7.45 30.60 7.15
N VAL A 297 -7.03 30.72 5.89
CA VAL A 297 -6.75 29.60 4.97
C VAL A 297 -5.49 29.85 4.13
N TRP A 298 -4.64 28.84 3.99
CA TRP A 298 -3.46 28.87 3.13
C TRP A 298 -3.87 28.68 1.66
N ASN A 299 -3.13 29.26 0.71
CA ASN A 299 -3.40 29.11 -0.72
C ASN A 299 -2.18 28.61 -1.51
N ILE A 300 -2.42 27.83 -2.55
CA ILE A 300 -1.40 27.37 -3.49
C ILE A 300 -1.60 28.10 -4.81
N SER A 301 -0.59 28.84 -5.26
CA SER A 301 -0.55 29.41 -6.59
C SER A 301 0.05 28.39 -7.57
N PHE A 302 -0.73 28.04 -8.59
CA PHE A 302 -0.35 27.13 -9.68
C PHE A 302 0.18 27.86 -10.93
N ALA A 303 0.49 29.15 -10.82
CA ALA A 303 0.73 30.09 -11.93
C ALA A 303 1.93 29.78 -12.85
N ILE A 304 2.73 28.75 -12.59
CA ILE A 304 3.90 28.40 -13.41
C ILE A 304 3.59 27.11 -14.17
N ASN A 305 3.04 27.26 -15.37
CA ASN A 305 2.83 26.15 -16.31
C ASN A 305 4.06 26.05 -17.22
N THR A 306 5.11 25.36 -16.77
CA THR A 306 6.28 25.05 -17.63
C THR A 306 6.32 23.54 -17.86
N THR A 307 5.65 23.08 -18.91
CA THR A 307 5.53 21.66 -19.30
C THR A 307 6.89 20.97 -19.51
N GLU A 308 7.95 21.72 -19.85
CA GLU A 308 9.28 21.16 -20.15
C GLU A 308 10.28 21.16 -18.97
N LYS A 309 10.00 21.86 -17.86
CA LYS A 309 11.01 22.14 -16.79
C LYS A 309 10.71 21.53 -15.43
N ILE A 310 9.71 20.68 -15.25
CA ILE A 310 9.37 20.14 -13.91
C ILE A 310 10.50 19.30 -13.31
N THR A 311 11.27 18.64 -14.16
CA THR A 311 12.44 17.83 -13.80
C THR A 311 13.69 18.65 -13.54
N GLU A 312 13.77 19.90 -14.01
CA GLU A 312 14.92 20.78 -13.88
C GLU A 312 14.60 22.01 -13.02
N PRO A 313 15.30 22.21 -11.88
CA PRO A 313 15.12 23.40 -11.07
C PRO A 313 15.59 24.63 -11.85
N ASP A 314 14.69 25.36 -12.50
CA ASP A 314 14.97 26.72 -12.97
C ASP A 314 15.30 27.58 -11.74
N SER A 315 16.53 28.06 -11.65
CA SER A 315 17.03 28.86 -10.53
C SER A 315 16.31 30.20 -10.37
N ARG A 316 15.56 30.64 -11.39
CA ARG A 316 14.83 31.93 -11.39
C ARG A 316 13.48 31.86 -10.71
N VAL A 317 12.86 30.68 -10.61
CA VAL A 317 11.47 30.54 -10.13
C VAL A 317 11.44 29.84 -8.77
N LYS A 318 10.95 30.57 -7.77
CA LYS A 318 10.83 30.09 -6.38
C LYS A 318 9.59 29.21 -6.24
N VAL A 319 9.77 27.88 -6.35
CA VAL A 319 8.69 26.89 -6.26
C VAL A 319 8.86 26.03 -5.01
N ASP A 320 7.76 25.80 -4.29
CA ASP A 320 7.71 24.98 -3.07
C ASP A 320 7.33 23.52 -3.37
N PHE A 321 6.41 23.29 -4.31
CA PHE A 321 5.94 21.95 -4.71
C PHE A 321 6.11 21.68 -6.20
N ARG A 322 6.56 20.47 -6.57
CA ARG A 322 6.63 20.03 -7.97
C ARG A 322 6.01 18.65 -8.15
N PHE A 323 5.08 18.53 -9.10
CA PHE A 323 4.38 17.26 -9.34
C PHE A 323 3.76 17.18 -10.75
N PRO A 324 3.50 15.99 -11.31
CA PRO A 324 3.87 14.68 -10.79
C PRO A 324 5.35 14.40 -11.02
N ILE A 325 6.04 13.94 -9.98
CA ILE A 325 7.38 13.35 -10.11
C ILE A 325 7.26 11.86 -9.87
N ARG A 326 7.73 11.06 -10.83
CA ARG A 326 7.78 9.61 -10.72
C ARG A 326 9.15 9.15 -10.23
N SER A 327 9.17 8.18 -9.33
CA SER A 327 10.40 7.63 -8.76
C SER A 327 10.21 6.16 -8.35
N ALA A 328 11.31 5.40 -8.33
CA ALA A 328 11.32 4.04 -7.78
C ALA A 328 10.80 4.00 -6.33
N VAL A 329 10.14 2.90 -5.97
CA VAL A 329 9.59 2.65 -4.63
C VAL A 329 10.70 2.75 -3.57
N GLY A 330 10.39 3.35 -2.42
CA GLY A 330 11.31 3.47 -1.29
C GLY A 330 12.29 4.66 -1.34
N ARG A 331 12.34 5.42 -2.44
CA ARG A 331 13.12 6.66 -2.50
C ARG A 331 12.40 7.81 -1.81
N THR A 332 13.14 8.58 -1.01
CA THR A 332 12.67 9.79 -0.30
C THR A 332 13.35 11.06 -0.79
N THR A 333 14.28 10.93 -1.75
CA THR A 333 15.00 12.05 -2.35
C THR A 333 14.96 11.98 -3.87
N TYR A 334 14.78 13.14 -4.50
CA TYR A 334 14.86 13.32 -5.94
C TYR A 334 16.21 13.92 -6.33
N ARG A 335 16.89 13.32 -7.32
CA ARG A 335 18.26 13.68 -7.75
C ARG A 335 19.26 13.83 -6.59
N GLY A 336 19.06 13.07 -5.50
CA GLY A 336 19.94 13.03 -4.33
C GLY A 336 19.92 14.25 -3.39
N THR A 337 19.22 15.33 -3.74
CA THR A 337 19.30 16.62 -3.00
C THR A 337 17.93 17.17 -2.58
N HIS A 338 16.88 16.90 -3.35
CA HIS A 338 15.55 17.45 -3.10
C HIS A 338 14.71 16.44 -2.34
N SER A 339 13.90 16.89 -1.37
CA SER A 339 13.01 16.00 -0.61
C SER A 339 11.84 15.55 -1.48
N TYR A 340 11.57 14.25 -1.55
CA TYR A 340 10.50 13.66 -2.34
C TYR A 340 9.56 12.88 -1.43
N VAL A 341 8.25 13.13 -1.58
CA VAL A 341 7.20 12.43 -0.86
C VAL A 341 6.40 11.59 -1.86
N PRO A 342 6.49 10.25 -1.80
CA PRO A 342 5.68 9.36 -2.63
C PRO A 342 4.22 9.43 -2.17
N LEU A 343 3.30 9.66 -3.09
CA LEU A 343 1.86 9.76 -2.76
C LEU A 343 1.08 8.54 -3.23
N ILE A 344 1.33 8.08 -4.45
CA ILE A 344 0.59 7.00 -5.09
C ILE A 344 1.58 5.95 -5.58
N THR A 345 1.37 4.71 -5.16
CA THR A 345 2.12 3.54 -5.64
C THR A 345 1.39 2.93 -6.83
N VAL A 346 2.09 2.81 -7.95
CA VAL A 346 1.63 2.12 -9.16
C VAL A 346 2.13 0.67 -9.10
N PRO A 347 1.22 -0.32 -9.05
CA PRO A 347 1.60 -1.72 -8.84
C PRO A 347 2.21 -2.39 -10.07
N GLY A 348 2.00 -1.83 -11.27
CA GLY A 348 2.54 -2.39 -12.49
C GLY A 348 2.12 -1.65 -13.76
N VAL A 349 2.73 -2.08 -14.86
CA VAL A 349 2.50 -1.56 -16.21
C VAL A 349 1.86 -2.64 -17.05
N ALA A 350 0.73 -2.34 -17.67
CA ALA A 350 0.04 -3.24 -18.58
C ALA A 350 0.69 -3.17 -19.95
N LEU A 351 1.07 -4.33 -20.49
CA LEU A 351 1.39 -4.51 -21.89
C LEU A 351 0.11 -4.90 -22.64
N MET A 352 -0.31 -4.03 -23.54
CA MET A 352 -1.50 -4.24 -24.35
C MET A 352 -1.12 -4.51 -25.79
N THR A 353 -1.87 -5.40 -26.45
CA THR A 353 -1.67 -5.74 -27.86
C THR A 353 -3.00 -5.78 -28.60
N LYS A 354 -2.98 -5.57 -29.91
CA LYS A 354 -4.15 -5.74 -30.77
C LYS A 354 -4.57 -7.21 -30.82
N LYS A 355 -5.86 -7.48 -30.62
CA LYS A 355 -6.48 -8.81 -30.69
C LYS A 355 -6.40 -9.32 -32.13
N LYS A 356 -5.61 -10.35 -32.37
CA LYS A 356 -5.57 -10.98 -33.70
C LYS A 356 -6.88 -11.74 -33.96
N THR A 357 -7.44 -11.57 -35.15
CA THR A 357 -8.57 -12.37 -35.63
C THR A 357 -8.12 -13.79 -36.00
N PRO A 358 -9.01 -14.80 -36.01
CA PRO A 358 -8.66 -16.18 -36.37
C PRO A 358 -7.95 -16.32 -37.73
N SER A 359 -8.25 -15.43 -38.68
CA SER A 359 -7.58 -15.37 -39.99
C SER A 359 -6.13 -14.88 -39.92
N GLY A 360 -5.79 -14.03 -38.94
CA GLY A 360 -4.41 -13.58 -38.69
C GLY A 360 -3.53 -14.67 -38.08
N TYR A 361 -4.10 -15.53 -37.23
CA TYR A 361 -3.40 -16.70 -36.67
C TYR A 361 -3.13 -17.78 -37.72
N ALA A 362 -4.04 -17.98 -38.67
CA ALA A 362 -3.86 -18.92 -39.78
C ALA A 362 -2.69 -18.52 -40.71
N ARG A 363 -2.39 -17.21 -40.83
CA ARG A 363 -1.26 -16.70 -41.63
C ARG A 363 0.09 -16.88 -40.92
N ASP A 364 0.12 -16.84 -39.59
CA ASP A 364 1.33 -17.11 -38.79
C ASP A 364 1.61 -18.63 -38.65
N LEU A 365 0.57 -19.49 -38.64
CA LEU A 365 0.73 -20.95 -38.67
C LEU A 365 1.09 -21.52 -40.05
N GLY A 366 0.80 -20.79 -41.13
CA GLY A 366 1.01 -21.24 -42.51
C GLY A 366 2.48 -21.31 -42.97
N ASN A 367 3.44 -20.91 -42.14
CA ASN A 367 4.88 -20.90 -42.48
C ASN A 367 5.68 -22.04 -41.84
N SER A 368 5.07 -23.03 -41.16
CA SER A 368 5.84 -24.11 -40.49
C SER A 368 5.54 -25.55 -40.91
N GLU A 369 4.64 -25.82 -41.86
CA GLU A 369 4.38 -27.19 -42.33
C GLU A 369 4.25 -27.25 -43.86
N SER A 370 5.40 -27.35 -44.54
CA SER A 370 5.49 -27.66 -45.96
C SER A 370 6.81 -28.40 -46.27
N GLU A 371 7.11 -29.45 -45.50
CA GLU A 371 8.12 -30.44 -45.88
C GLU A 371 7.72 -31.80 -45.30
N ARG A 372 7.08 -32.67 -46.10
CA ARG A 372 7.64 -33.95 -46.58
C ARG A 372 6.56 -34.86 -47.18
N ASN A 373 6.88 -35.34 -48.37
CA ASN A 373 6.05 -36.14 -49.27
C ASN A 373 6.13 -37.66 -48.98
N ASP A 374 5.14 -38.34 -49.54
CA ASP A 374 4.76 -39.76 -49.53
C ASP A 374 5.80 -40.77 -50.04
N LYS A 375 5.70 -42.01 -49.53
CA LYS A 375 5.56 -43.26 -50.32
C LYS A 375 5.41 -44.54 -49.45
N HIS A 376 4.81 -45.57 -50.07
CA HIS A 376 4.64 -47.00 -49.69
C HIS A 376 3.26 -47.35 -49.10
N PHE A 377 2.52 -48.39 -49.53
CA PHE A 377 2.90 -49.78 -49.88
C PHE A 377 1.87 -50.50 -50.79
N THR A 378 2.28 -51.64 -51.37
CA THR A 378 1.44 -52.63 -52.08
C THR A 378 1.08 -53.87 -51.21
N HIS A 379 0.35 -54.83 -51.81
CA HIS A 379 -0.60 -55.82 -51.26
C HIS A 379 -0.10 -56.95 -50.31
N HIS A 380 -0.99 -57.42 -49.41
CA HIS A 380 -1.38 -58.80 -48.95
C HIS A 380 -2.36 -58.67 -47.74
N PHE A 381 -2.80 -59.75 -47.03
CA PHE A 381 -3.88 -59.91 -45.98
C PHE A 381 -4.45 -58.65 -45.28
N HIS A 382 -3.62 -57.65 -45.01
CA HIS A 382 -3.98 -56.26 -44.78
C HIS A 382 -5.15 -55.78 -45.65
N ARG A 383 -5.34 -56.21 -46.91
CA ARG A 383 -6.48 -55.73 -47.72
C ARG A 383 -7.85 -56.05 -47.11
N GLY A 384 -8.06 -57.20 -46.47
CA GLY A 384 -9.34 -57.51 -45.81
C GLY A 384 -9.54 -56.77 -44.48
N VAL A 385 -8.44 -56.54 -43.75
CA VAL A 385 -8.46 -55.72 -42.53
C VAL A 385 -8.63 -54.24 -42.88
N VAL A 386 -7.96 -53.74 -43.92
CA VAL A 386 -8.06 -52.39 -44.47
C VAL A 386 -9.44 -52.19 -45.08
N GLU A 387 -10.04 -53.19 -45.73
CA GLU A 387 -11.44 -53.13 -46.19
C GLU A 387 -12.42 -53.12 -45.01
N GLY A 388 -12.12 -53.86 -43.92
CA GLY A 388 -12.91 -53.80 -42.67
C GLY A 388 -12.74 -52.48 -41.91
N VAL A 389 -11.54 -51.90 -41.90
CA VAL A 389 -11.22 -50.58 -41.34
C VAL A 389 -11.84 -49.48 -42.20
N TRP A 390 -11.81 -49.60 -43.53
CA TRP A 390 -12.47 -48.72 -44.47
C TRP A 390 -13.97 -48.71 -44.23
N TRP A 391 -14.59 -49.89 -44.19
CA TRP A 391 -16.00 -50.04 -43.89
C TRP A 391 -16.36 -49.50 -42.50
N SER A 392 -15.51 -49.72 -41.49
CA SER A 392 -15.69 -49.16 -40.14
C SER A 392 -15.54 -47.64 -40.12
N PHE A 393 -14.60 -47.08 -40.88
CA PHE A 393 -14.34 -45.65 -40.96
C PHE A 393 -15.48 -44.90 -41.64
N ILE A 394 -15.97 -45.38 -42.80
CA ILE A 394 -17.08 -44.74 -43.53
C ILE A 394 -18.42 -44.85 -42.79
N THR A 395 -18.58 -45.87 -41.94
CA THR A 395 -19.78 -46.03 -41.12
C THR A 395 -19.72 -45.21 -39.83
N MET A 396 -18.55 -45.14 -39.16
CA MET A 396 -18.34 -44.27 -37.99
C MET A 396 -18.44 -42.78 -38.33
N THR A 397 -17.93 -42.39 -39.50
CA THR A 397 -18.04 -41.01 -40.00
C THR A 397 -19.42 -40.70 -40.58
N THR A 398 -20.37 -41.64 -40.51
CA THR A 398 -21.76 -41.53 -41.01
C THR A 398 -21.92 -41.29 -42.52
N VAL A 399 -20.83 -41.35 -43.30
CA VAL A 399 -20.84 -41.11 -44.75
C VAL A 399 -21.55 -42.24 -45.51
N GLY A 400 -21.31 -43.50 -45.12
CA GLY A 400 -22.16 -44.65 -45.48
C GLY A 400 -22.38 -44.92 -46.97
N TYR A 401 -21.32 -45.13 -47.76
CA TYR A 401 -21.42 -45.40 -49.20
C TYR A 401 -22.18 -46.68 -49.61
N GLY A 402 -22.43 -47.61 -48.68
CA GLY A 402 -23.21 -48.83 -48.92
C GLY A 402 -22.53 -49.88 -49.81
N ASP A 403 -21.25 -49.68 -50.13
CA ASP A 403 -20.40 -50.57 -50.93
C ASP A 403 -20.12 -51.93 -50.26
N ARG A 404 -20.10 -51.95 -48.92
CA ARG A 404 -19.90 -53.15 -48.11
C ARG A 404 -20.88 -53.18 -46.92
N TYR A 405 -21.41 -54.37 -46.61
CA TYR A 405 -22.30 -54.58 -45.46
C TYR A 405 -22.32 -56.03 -44.98
N PRO A 406 -22.56 -56.28 -43.67
CA PRO A 406 -22.63 -57.63 -43.11
C PRO A 406 -23.89 -58.35 -43.59
N LYS A 407 -23.68 -59.51 -44.22
CA LYS A 407 -24.78 -60.36 -44.71
C LYS A 407 -25.27 -61.37 -43.66
N THR A 408 -24.41 -61.79 -42.75
CA THR A 408 -24.74 -62.78 -41.71
C THR A 408 -25.48 -62.12 -40.53
N ILE A 409 -26.40 -62.85 -39.91
CA ILE A 409 -27.15 -62.38 -38.73
C ILE A 409 -26.19 -61.99 -37.59
N LEU A 410 -25.17 -62.83 -37.34
CA LEU A 410 -24.13 -62.56 -36.36
C LEU A 410 -23.32 -61.30 -36.70
N GLY A 411 -22.96 -61.10 -37.98
CA GLY A 411 -22.21 -59.93 -38.44
C GLY A 411 -23.02 -58.65 -38.31
N ARG A 412 -24.34 -58.70 -38.50
CA ARG A 412 -25.23 -57.55 -38.31
C ARG A 412 -25.33 -57.13 -36.85
N SER A 413 -25.43 -58.09 -35.92
CA SER A 413 -25.46 -57.78 -34.48
C SER A 413 -24.16 -57.12 -34.01
N ILE A 414 -23.01 -57.59 -34.48
CA ILE A 414 -21.70 -56.99 -34.17
C ILE A 414 -21.58 -55.58 -34.78
N ALA A 415 -22.06 -55.40 -36.02
CA ALA A 415 -22.05 -54.11 -36.68
C ALA A 415 -22.88 -53.05 -35.97
N ILE A 416 -24.08 -53.40 -35.46
CA ILE A 416 -24.94 -52.47 -34.73
C ILE A 416 -24.25 -51.96 -33.45
N VAL A 417 -23.64 -52.84 -32.68
CA VAL A 417 -22.89 -52.46 -31.47
C VAL A 417 -21.71 -51.55 -31.84
N TRP A 418 -20.99 -51.88 -32.91
CA TRP A 418 -19.87 -51.07 -33.40
C TRP A 418 -20.28 -49.68 -33.91
N PHE A 419 -21.43 -49.57 -34.56
CA PHE A 419 -21.93 -48.27 -35.03
C PHE A 419 -22.32 -47.35 -33.86
N LEU A 420 -22.99 -47.90 -32.84
CA LEU A 420 -23.37 -47.13 -31.65
C LEU A 420 -22.13 -46.64 -30.88
N THR A 421 -21.13 -47.49 -30.67
CA THR A 421 -19.87 -47.06 -30.03
C THR A 421 -19.10 -46.06 -30.88
N GLY A 422 -19.11 -46.25 -32.21
CA GLY A 422 -18.43 -45.39 -33.16
C GLY A 422 -18.98 -43.97 -33.25
N ILE A 423 -20.31 -43.81 -33.20
CA ILE A 423 -20.97 -42.49 -33.18
C ILE A 423 -20.62 -41.73 -31.90
N VAL A 424 -20.61 -42.42 -30.74
CA VAL A 424 -20.22 -41.81 -29.46
C VAL A 424 -18.76 -41.36 -29.49
N LEU A 425 -17.84 -42.22 -29.95
CA LEU A 425 -16.41 -41.87 -30.05
C LEU A 425 -16.15 -40.72 -31.01
N SER A 426 -16.82 -40.68 -32.16
CA SER A 426 -16.67 -39.60 -33.15
C SER A 426 -17.20 -38.27 -32.59
N SER A 427 -18.31 -38.29 -31.85
CA SER A 427 -18.87 -37.10 -31.19
C SER A 427 -17.95 -36.58 -30.08
N LEU A 428 -17.35 -37.49 -29.30
CA LEU A 428 -16.36 -37.14 -28.26
C LEU A 428 -15.10 -36.52 -28.85
N LEU A 429 -14.62 -37.04 -29.99
CA LEU A 429 -13.46 -36.50 -30.69
C LEU A 429 -13.77 -35.11 -31.26
N VAL A 430 -14.89 -34.92 -31.95
CA VAL A 430 -15.29 -33.60 -32.48
C VAL A 430 -15.47 -32.59 -31.36
N SER A 431 -16.08 -32.99 -30.24
CA SER A 431 -16.22 -32.14 -29.04
C SER A 431 -14.87 -31.77 -28.42
N SER A 432 -13.96 -32.74 -28.28
CA SER A 432 -12.61 -32.51 -27.76
C SER A 432 -11.81 -31.58 -28.67
N LEU A 433 -11.90 -31.76 -30.00
CA LEU A 433 -11.23 -30.89 -30.97
C LEU A 433 -11.78 -29.45 -30.88
N THR A 434 -13.10 -29.31 -30.84
CA THR A 434 -13.77 -28.00 -30.73
C THR A 434 -13.42 -27.29 -29.41
N SER A 435 -13.38 -28.03 -28.30
CA SER A 435 -12.95 -27.53 -26.99
C SER A 435 -11.46 -27.14 -27.00
N SER A 436 -10.59 -27.96 -27.58
CA SER A 436 -9.16 -27.66 -27.67
C SER A 436 -8.86 -26.42 -28.51
N MET A 437 -9.61 -26.21 -29.60
CA MET A 437 -9.53 -25.00 -30.42
C MET A 437 -10.03 -23.78 -29.64
N SER A 438 -11.11 -23.92 -28.89
CA SER A 438 -11.67 -22.85 -28.06
C SER A 438 -10.73 -22.43 -26.91
N VAL A 439 -10.08 -23.40 -26.25
CA VAL A 439 -9.12 -23.14 -25.15
C VAL A 439 -7.82 -22.51 -25.68
N ARG A 440 -7.29 -22.97 -26.82
CA ARG A 440 -6.07 -22.37 -27.41
C ARG A 440 -6.26 -20.93 -27.88
N ILE A 441 -7.50 -20.53 -28.20
CA ILE A 441 -7.84 -19.13 -28.53
C ILE A 441 -7.86 -18.24 -27.27
N LEU A 442 -8.04 -18.81 -26.08
CA LEU A 442 -8.09 -18.08 -24.81
C LEU A 442 -6.74 -18.04 -24.07
N ASP A 443 -5.86 -19.03 -24.27
CA ASP A 443 -4.68 -19.24 -23.42
C ASP A 443 -3.33 -18.86 -24.08
N GLN A 444 -3.33 -18.15 -25.21
CA GLN A 444 -2.10 -17.52 -25.71
C GLN A 444 -1.86 -16.20 -24.98
N ASN A 445 -1.41 -16.30 -23.72
CA ASN A 445 -0.50 -15.28 -23.17
C ASN A 445 0.67 -15.20 -24.16
N PHE A 446 0.75 -14.14 -24.96
CA PHE A 446 1.92 -13.87 -25.79
C PHE A 446 3.06 -13.63 -24.80
N ASN A 447 3.84 -14.68 -24.50
CA ASN A 447 5.21 -14.50 -24.05
C ASN A 447 5.85 -13.63 -25.12
N VAL A 448 6.13 -12.37 -24.78
CA VAL A 448 6.65 -11.38 -25.72
C VAL A 448 7.93 -11.95 -26.30
N ALA A 449 7.81 -12.51 -27.49
CA ALA A 449 8.92 -13.07 -28.22
C ALA A 449 9.91 -11.93 -28.45
N LYS A 450 11.17 -12.20 -28.11
CA LYS A 450 12.32 -11.34 -28.38
C LYS A 450 12.20 -10.77 -29.80
N GLY A 451 12.16 -9.45 -29.96
CA GLY A 451 12.23 -8.77 -31.27
C GLY A 451 10.97 -7.99 -31.71
N LYS A 452 9.90 -7.93 -30.91
CA LYS A 452 8.71 -7.13 -31.23
C LYS A 452 8.87 -5.62 -30.98
N LYS A 453 8.13 -4.81 -31.75
CA LYS A 453 8.11 -3.34 -31.61
C LYS A 453 7.17 -2.90 -30.50
N VAL A 454 7.69 -2.22 -29.48
CA VAL A 454 6.88 -1.77 -28.35
C VAL A 454 6.82 -0.24 -28.32
N GLY A 455 5.59 0.28 -28.25
CA GLY A 455 5.29 1.69 -28.09
C GLY A 455 5.20 2.09 -26.62
N ALA A 456 5.74 3.23 -26.26
CA ALA A 456 5.56 3.83 -24.94
C ALA A 456 5.46 5.35 -25.02
N LEU A 457 5.04 6.00 -23.94
CA LEU A 457 5.02 7.47 -23.88
C LEU A 457 6.43 8.03 -23.60
N ALA A 458 6.86 9.01 -24.40
CA ALA A 458 8.19 9.61 -24.36
C ALA A 458 8.52 10.32 -23.04
N GLN A 459 7.49 10.76 -22.32
CA GLN A 459 7.63 11.57 -21.11
C GLN A 459 8.06 10.75 -19.88
N PHE A 460 8.09 9.41 -19.99
CA PHE A 460 8.20 8.50 -18.85
C PHE A 460 9.41 7.54 -19.01
N PRO A 461 10.56 7.85 -18.39
CA PRO A 461 11.79 7.08 -18.55
C PRO A 461 11.71 5.66 -17.95
N GLU A 462 10.74 5.38 -17.07
CA GLU A 462 10.48 4.03 -16.57
C GLU A 462 10.11 3.04 -17.69
N TYR A 463 9.43 3.52 -18.74
CA TYR A 463 9.07 2.66 -19.87
C TYR A 463 10.30 2.22 -20.65
N ASP A 464 11.34 3.05 -20.75
CA ASP A 464 12.61 2.66 -21.38
C ASP A 464 13.30 1.51 -20.64
N LEU A 465 13.21 1.49 -19.30
CA LEU A 465 13.75 0.38 -18.49
C LEU A 465 12.98 -0.91 -18.73
N ILE A 466 11.65 -0.83 -18.78
CA ILE A 466 10.77 -1.97 -19.04
C ILE A 466 11.01 -2.49 -20.46
N ILE A 467 11.11 -1.60 -21.44
CA ILE A 467 11.47 -1.92 -22.82
C ILE A 467 12.80 -2.66 -22.84
N ARG A 468 13.87 -2.13 -22.23
CA ARG A 468 15.17 -2.83 -22.17
C ARG A 468 15.08 -4.23 -21.54
N PHE A 469 14.18 -4.42 -20.57
CA PHE A 469 13.96 -5.72 -19.92
C PHE A 469 13.22 -6.71 -20.84
N ILE A 470 12.18 -6.25 -21.53
CA ILE A 470 11.35 -7.07 -22.44
C ILE A 470 12.06 -7.31 -23.77
N SER A 471 12.56 -6.24 -24.37
CA SER A 471 13.20 -6.18 -25.67
C SER A 471 14.70 -6.39 -25.53
N LYS A 472 15.13 -7.59 -25.13
CA LYS A 472 16.55 -7.98 -25.26
C LYS A 472 17.09 -7.86 -26.71
N ALA A 473 16.23 -7.60 -27.71
CA ALA A 473 16.55 -7.39 -29.14
C ALA A 473 15.46 -6.64 -29.95
N GLY A 474 14.55 -5.86 -29.33
CA GLY A 474 13.41 -5.23 -30.02
C GLY A 474 13.55 -3.72 -30.20
N GLU A 475 12.90 -3.18 -31.23
CA GLU A 475 12.90 -1.75 -31.58
C GLU A 475 11.80 -1.03 -30.78
N SER A 476 12.11 0.09 -30.14
CA SER A 476 11.14 0.86 -29.35
C SER A 476 10.78 2.18 -30.01
N LYS A 477 9.50 2.54 -29.95
CA LYS A 477 9.01 3.85 -30.40
C LYS A 477 8.37 4.60 -29.25
N THR A 478 8.66 5.89 -29.14
CA THR A 478 8.10 6.75 -28.10
C THR A 478 7.13 7.76 -28.70
N PHE A 479 6.02 8.00 -28.00
CA PHE A 479 4.92 8.84 -28.45
C PHE A 479 4.65 9.97 -27.44
N LEU A 480 4.22 11.13 -27.91
CA LEU A 480 3.99 12.30 -27.05
C LEU A 480 2.64 12.28 -26.34
N THR A 481 1.62 11.70 -26.95
CA THR A 481 0.25 11.66 -26.44
C THR A 481 -0.30 10.24 -26.44
N LEU A 482 -1.27 9.99 -25.55
CA LEU A 482 -1.88 8.68 -25.37
C LEU A 482 -2.69 8.26 -26.59
N GLU A 483 -3.36 9.23 -27.24
CA GLU A 483 -4.14 9.02 -28.45
C GLU A 483 -3.25 8.50 -29.58
N LYS A 484 -2.12 9.18 -29.85
CA LYS A 484 -1.15 8.75 -30.88
C LYS A 484 -0.54 7.38 -30.60
N LEU A 485 -0.38 7.04 -29.32
CA LEU A 485 0.11 5.72 -28.91
C LEU A 485 -0.92 4.62 -29.25
N VAL A 486 -2.21 4.90 -29.05
CA VAL A 486 -3.30 3.98 -29.40
C VAL A 486 -3.49 3.90 -30.91
N ASP A 487 -3.43 5.03 -31.62
CA ASP A 487 -3.49 5.09 -33.09
C ASP A 487 -2.36 4.24 -33.70
N ALA A 488 -1.14 4.34 -33.16
CA ALA A 488 0.00 3.53 -33.60
C ALA A 488 -0.19 2.02 -33.35
N LEU A 489 -0.95 1.64 -32.32
CA LEU A 489 -1.34 0.24 -32.08
C LEU A 489 -2.42 -0.21 -33.06
N GLU A 490 -3.37 0.67 -33.37
CA GLU A 490 -4.45 0.41 -34.33
C GLU A 490 -3.89 0.20 -35.74
N ASP A 491 -2.98 1.09 -36.16
CA ASP A 491 -2.28 1.09 -37.45
C ASP A 491 -1.20 -0.01 -37.58
N GLU A 492 -0.99 -0.82 -36.53
CA GLU A 492 0.04 -1.88 -36.46
C GLU A 492 1.47 -1.34 -36.66
N GLU A 493 1.72 -0.07 -36.33
CA GLU A 493 3.05 0.53 -36.30
C GLU A 493 3.91 -0.06 -35.16
N VAL A 494 3.24 -0.44 -34.07
CA VAL A 494 3.80 -1.14 -32.91
C VAL A 494 3.01 -2.43 -32.63
N ASP A 495 3.71 -3.48 -32.21
CA ASP A 495 3.11 -4.78 -31.88
C ASP A 495 2.40 -4.75 -30.51
N GLY A 496 2.78 -3.82 -29.64
CA GLY A 496 2.19 -3.64 -28.32
C GLY A 496 2.58 -2.31 -27.70
N ILE A 497 1.80 -1.88 -26.72
CA ILE A 497 1.99 -0.62 -26.00
C ILE A 497 2.10 -0.84 -24.50
N LEU A 498 2.90 -0.01 -23.84
CA LEU A 498 3.05 0.01 -22.39
C LEU A 498 2.27 1.18 -21.79
N VAL A 499 1.32 0.86 -20.91
CA VAL A 499 0.49 1.85 -20.22
C VAL A 499 0.37 1.47 -18.76
N ASP A 500 0.51 2.42 -17.85
CA ASP A 500 0.34 2.13 -16.42
C ASP A 500 -1.11 1.78 -16.09
N LEU A 501 -1.30 0.96 -15.06
CA LEU A 501 -2.62 0.38 -14.76
C LEU A 501 -3.69 1.43 -14.42
N TYR A 502 -3.31 2.56 -13.80
CA TYR A 502 -4.24 3.62 -13.45
C TYR A 502 -4.63 4.46 -14.67
N THR A 503 -3.69 4.76 -15.56
CA THR A 503 -3.96 5.41 -16.85
C THR A 503 -4.84 4.56 -17.75
N ALA A 504 -4.57 3.25 -17.80
CA ALA A 504 -5.40 2.29 -18.51
C ALA A 504 -6.85 2.26 -17.99
N SER A 505 -7.02 2.32 -16.66
CA SER A 505 -8.34 2.36 -16.01
C SER A 505 -9.04 3.70 -16.23
N TYR A 506 -8.31 4.81 -16.13
CA TYR A 506 -8.86 6.17 -16.31
C TYR A 506 -9.34 6.41 -17.74
N ARG A 507 -8.53 6.05 -18.74
CA ARG A 507 -8.91 6.15 -20.15
C ARG A 507 -9.54 4.86 -20.68
N SER A 508 -10.51 4.35 -19.94
CA SER A 508 -11.28 3.19 -20.37
C SER A 508 -12.00 3.42 -21.71
N ASP A 509 -12.27 4.68 -22.09
CA ASP A 509 -12.75 5.06 -23.42
C ASP A 509 -11.82 4.61 -24.56
N LEU A 510 -10.50 4.68 -24.35
CA LEU A 510 -9.52 4.25 -25.35
C LEU A 510 -9.19 2.75 -25.25
N PHE A 511 -9.15 2.20 -24.04
CA PHE A 511 -8.62 0.86 -23.81
C PHE A 511 -9.68 -0.24 -23.66
N ASN A 512 -10.93 0.11 -23.33
CA ASN A 512 -12.04 -0.85 -23.22
C ASN A 512 -12.73 -1.08 -24.57
N VAL A 513 -11.93 -1.35 -25.59
CA VAL A 513 -12.37 -1.62 -26.95
C VAL A 513 -12.15 -3.10 -27.28
N PRO A 514 -13.04 -3.74 -28.06
CA PRO A 514 -13.02 -5.20 -28.27
C PRO A 514 -11.76 -5.72 -28.99
N TRP A 515 -10.99 -4.82 -29.61
CA TRP A 515 -9.78 -5.12 -30.37
C TRP A 515 -8.48 -4.91 -29.57
N ILE A 516 -8.51 -4.36 -28.35
CA ILE A 516 -7.35 -4.28 -27.45
C ILE A 516 -7.47 -5.36 -26.38
N VAL A 517 -6.36 -6.06 -26.11
CA VAL A 517 -6.28 -7.04 -25.03
C VAL A 517 -5.05 -6.76 -24.16
N ILE A 518 -5.23 -6.84 -22.84
CA ILE A 518 -4.11 -6.84 -21.90
C ILE A 518 -3.41 -8.19 -22.02
N ASN A 519 -2.21 -8.19 -22.59
CA ASN A 519 -1.42 -9.40 -22.80
C ASN A 519 -0.69 -9.82 -21.51
N GLN A 520 -0.08 -8.87 -20.81
CA GLN A 520 0.66 -9.13 -19.58
C GLN A 520 0.66 -7.90 -18.68
N ILE A 521 0.58 -8.12 -17.36
CA ILE A 521 0.88 -7.08 -16.36
C ILE A 521 2.31 -7.29 -15.90
N ILE A 522 3.16 -6.30 -16.14
CA ILE A 522 4.56 -6.30 -15.72
C ILE A 522 4.61 -5.71 -14.31
N PRO A 523 5.09 -6.46 -13.30
CA PRO A 523 5.14 -6.02 -11.91
C PRO A 523 6.32 -5.07 -11.69
N PHE A 524 6.35 -3.98 -12.46
CA PHE A 524 7.31 -2.90 -12.31
C PHE A 524 6.65 -1.80 -11.48
N GLU A 525 6.94 -1.82 -10.17
CA GLU A 525 6.36 -0.86 -9.23
C GLU A 525 7.12 0.47 -9.24
N PHE A 526 6.38 1.56 -9.28
CA PHE A 526 6.92 2.91 -9.13
C PHE A 526 5.95 3.81 -8.36
N THR A 527 6.47 4.90 -7.81
CA THR A 527 5.69 5.90 -7.08
C THR A 527 5.52 7.15 -7.92
N SER A 528 4.35 7.77 -7.85
CA SER A 528 4.12 9.14 -8.29
C SER A 528 3.88 10.01 -7.05
N GLY A 529 4.58 11.14 -6.97
CA GLY A 529 4.57 11.98 -5.78
C GLY A 529 4.96 13.42 -6.04
N VAL A 530 5.21 14.13 -4.94
CA VAL A 530 5.52 15.56 -4.92
C VAL A 530 6.95 15.76 -4.43
N VAL A 531 7.72 16.57 -5.15
CA VAL A 531 9.02 17.08 -4.67
C VAL A 531 8.77 18.37 -3.90
N ILE A 532 9.35 18.45 -2.70
CA ILE A 532 9.18 19.55 -1.75
C ILE A 532 10.49 20.32 -1.65
N SER A 533 10.39 21.65 -1.67
CA SER A 533 11.53 22.57 -1.62
C SER A 533 11.28 23.75 -0.67
N ARG A 534 12.36 24.47 -0.31
CA ARG A 534 12.32 25.73 0.47
C ARG A 534 11.64 25.56 1.84
N SER A 535 10.76 26.47 2.23
CA SER A 535 10.06 26.46 3.52
C SER A 535 9.16 25.23 3.70
N ALA A 536 8.66 24.65 2.59
CA ALA A 536 7.80 23.47 2.65
C ALA A 536 8.55 22.19 3.08
N VAL A 537 9.89 22.16 3.06
CA VAL A 537 10.69 20.99 3.50
C VAL A 537 10.40 20.61 4.96
N ARG A 538 9.98 21.58 5.79
CA ARG A 538 9.57 21.33 7.19
C ARG A 538 8.32 20.43 7.28
N LEU A 539 7.49 20.38 6.25
CA LEU A 539 6.25 19.59 6.21
C LEU A 539 6.47 18.13 5.78
N LYS A 540 7.69 17.76 5.35
CA LYS A 540 7.96 16.43 4.77
C LYS A 540 7.57 15.27 5.70
N GLU A 541 7.87 15.38 6.99
CA GLU A 541 7.58 14.31 7.96
C GLU A 541 6.07 14.22 8.23
N HIS A 542 5.39 15.36 8.32
CA HIS A 542 3.92 15.40 8.46
C HIS A 542 3.20 14.81 7.24
N PHE A 543 3.68 15.11 6.03
CA PHE A 543 3.10 14.53 4.81
C PHE A 543 3.33 13.02 4.75
N ARG A 544 4.50 12.55 5.18
CA ARG A 544 4.81 11.12 5.25
C ARG A 544 3.89 10.40 6.23
N ASP A 545 3.75 10.94 7.45
CA ASP A 545 2.86 10.40 8.48
C ASP A 545 1.40 10.38 8.01
N TYR A 546 0.94 11.44 7.30
CA TYR A 546 -0.40 11.47 6.72
C TYR A 546 -0.62 10.36 5.68
N ILE A 547 0.33 10.13 4.78
CA ILE A 547 0.20 9.10 3.74
C ILE A 547 0.27 7.69 4.34
N GLU A 548 1.14 7.45 5.32
CA GLU A 548 1.24 6.16 6.01
C GLU A 548 -0.02 5.83 6.82
N THR A 549 -0.66 6.83 7.43
CA THR A 549 -1.86 6.63 8.28
C THR A 549 -3.19 6.69 7.51
N LYS A 550 -3.32 7.60 6.53
CA LYS A 550 -4.59 7.92 5.85
C LYS A 550 -4.53 7.86 4.33
N GLY A 551 -3.37 7.57 3.72
CA GLY A 551 -3.16 7.66 2.28
C GLY A 551 -4.10 6.77 1.46
N THR A 552 -4.33 5.52 1.86
CA THR A 552 -5.24 4.60 1.15
C THR A 552 -6.70 5.05 1.22
N VAL A 553 -7.13 5.58 2.37
CA VAL A 553 -8.48 6.11 2.55
C VAL A 553 -8.67 7.38 1.71
N ALA A 554 -7.70 8.30 1.73
CA ALA A 554 -7.77 9.52 0.94
C ALA A 554 -7.79 9.25 -0.57
N VAL A 555 -6.93 8.34 -1.07
CA VAL A 555 -6.94 7.94 -2.49
C VAL A 555 -8.26 7.27 -2.87
N THR A 556 -8.77 6.35 -2.05
CA THR A 556 -10.05 5.68 -2.35
C THR A 556 -11.24 6.62 -2.23
N GLU A 557 -11.22 7.61 -1.35
CA GLU A 557 -12.25 8.64 -1.23
C GLU A 557 -12.27 9.56 -2.46
N VAL A 558 -11.11 10.00 -2.93
CA VAL A 558 -10.97 10.78 -4.17
C VAL A 558 -11.50 9.99 -5.37
N LEU A 559 -11.14 8.70 -5.48
CA LEU A 559 -11.65 7.81 -6.55
C LEU A 559 -13.17 7.53 -6.41
N LYS A 560 -13.69 7.38 -5.19
CA LYS A 560 -15.12 7.16 -4.92
C LYS A 560 -15.98 8.38 -5.21
N LYS A 561 -15.51 9.56 -4.84
CA LYS A 561 -16.21 10.83 -5.11
C LYS A 561 -16.43 11.01 -6.62
N ARG A 562 -15.43 10.66 -7.43
CA ARG A 562 -15.53 10.71 -8.90
C ARG A 562 -16.43 9.64 -9.51
N THR A 563 -16.35 8.39 -9.04
CA THR A 563 -17.31 7.35 -9.47
C THR A 563 -18.76 7.68 -9.09
N SER A 564 -18.98 8.59 -8.12
CA SER A 564 -20.32 9.12 -7.79
C SER A 564 -20.75 10.33 -8.63
N GLU A 565 -19.81 11.09 -9.22
CA GLU A 565 -20.10 12.23 -10.11
C GLU A 565 -20.29 11.78 -11.58
N GLU A 566 -19.58 10.74 -12.03
CA GLU A 566 -19.79 10.11 -13.35
C GLU A 566 -20.84 8.96 -13.31
N GLY A 567 -21.22 8.50 -12.11
CA GLY A 567 -22.12 7.34 -11.90
C GLY A 567 -23.61 7.63 -12.03
N LYS A 568 -24.02 8.56 -12.89
CA LYS A 568 -25.42 8.78 -13.27
C LYS A 568 -25.71 8.40 -14.73
N GLU A 569 -25.02 7.40 -15.27
CA GLU A 569 -25.58 6.58 -16.34
C GLU A 569 -24.93 5.19 -16.35
N ASN A 570 -25.79 4.18 -16.43
CA ASN A 570 -25.52 2.78 -16.78
C ASN A 570 -24.75 1.91 -15.76
N LYS A 571 -25.40 1.65 -14.62
CA LYS A 571 -25.22 0.37 -13.90
C LYS A 571 -26.21 -0.66 -14.43
N THR A 572 -25.93 -1.25 -15.58
CA THR A 572 -26.37 -2.63 -15.86
C THR A 572 -25.36 -3.57 -15.23
N SER A 573 -25.75 -4.13 -14.09
CA SER A 573 -25.03 -5.20 -13.41
C SER A 573 -24.89 -6.40 -14.35
N ILE A 574 -23.68 -6.62 -14.85
CA ILE A 574 -23.27 -7.86 -15.50
C ILE A 574 -23.28 -8.95 -14.42
N TYR A 575 -24.17 -9.92 -14.59
CA TYR A 575 -24.24 -11.13 -13.79
C TYR A 575 -22.92 -11.89 -13.87
N LYS A 576 -22.20 -12.02 -12.74
CA LYS A 576 -21.25 -13.11 -12.53
C LYS A 576 -22.06 -14.38 -12.30
N ASN A 577 -22.37 -15.09 -13.38
CA ASN A 577 -22.72 -16.50 -13.28
C ASN A 577 -21.40 -17.29 -13.34
N GLU A 578 -20.85 -17.62 -12.18
CA GLU A 578 -20.01 -18.82 -12.05
C GLU A 578 -20.94 -20.03 -12.24
N MET A 579 -21.16 -20.37 -13.51
CA MET A 579 -21.83 -21.60 -13.88
C MET A 579 -20.78 -22.70 -13.79
N ASN A 580 -20.77 -23.41 -12.66
CA ASN A 580 -20.05 -24.67 -12.50
C ASN A 580 -20.61 -25.71 -13.48
N HIS A 581 -20.20 -25.61 -14.74
CA HIS A 581 -20.31 -26.74 -15.66
C HIS A 581 -19.33 -27.78 -15.17
N ILE A 582 -19.83 -28.85 -14.55
CA ILE A 582 -19.05 -30.07 -14.34
C ILE A 582 -18.62 -30.52 -15.74
N PRO A 583 -17.34 -30.39 -16.12
CA PRO A 583 -16.91 -30.68 -17.46
C PRO A 583 -16.76 -32.20 -17.52
N LEU A 584 -17.86 -32.89 -17.82
CA LEU A 584 -17.95 -34.35 -17.91
C LEU A 584 -16.89 -34.95 -18.87
N LEU A 585 -16.27 -34.13 -19.72
CA LEU A 585 -15.39 -34.50 -20.82
C LEU A 585 -14.02 -33.78 -20.80
N ASP A 586 -13.60 -33.26 -19.66
CA ASP A 586 -12.23 -32.71 -19.51
C ASP A 586 -11.22 -33.87 -19.37
N PRO A 587 -10.14 -33.94 -20.19
CA PRO A 587 -9.14 -35.01 -20.14
C PRO A 587 -8.37 -35.11 -18.83
N ARG A 588 -8.45 -34.09 -17.96
CA ARG A 588 -7.89 -34.12 -16.60
C ARG A 588 -8.79 -34.82 -15.59
N THR A 589 -10.06 -35.06 -15.93
CA THR A 589 -11.00 -35.71 -15.02
C THR A 589 -10.76 -37.21 -14.96
N LEU A 590 -10.81 -37.74 -13.75
CA LEU A 590 -10.57 -39.17 -13.47
C LEU A 590 -11.58 -40.07 -14.21
N ILE A 591 -12.80 -39.57 -14.43
CA ILE A 591 -13.87 -40.25 -15.16
C ILE A 591 -13.51 -40.41 -16.66
N TYR A 592 -12.95 -39.37 -17.30
CA TYR A 592 -12.52 -39.44 -18.70
C TYR A 592 -11.37 -40.44 -18.90
N GLN A 593 -10.38 -40.42 -18.01
CA GLN A 593 -9.25 -41.35 -18.11
C GLN A 593 -9.70 -42.81 -17.93
N VAL A 594 -10.53 -43.09 -16.94
CA VAL A 594 -11.06 -44.45 -16.67
C VAL A 594 -11.89 -44.96 -17.84
N THR A 595 -12.76 -44.13 -18.43
CA THR A 595 -13.61 -44.53 -19.55
C THR A 595 -12.79 -44.87 -20.81
N ILE A 596 -11.74 -44.11 -21.13
CA ILE A 596 -10.83 -44.43 -22.24
C ILE A 596 -10.10 -45.76 -22.01
N PHE A 597 -9.56 -45.99 -20.81
CA PHE A 597 -8.86 -47.23 -20.50
C PHE A 597 -9.78 -48.45 -20.61
N ILE A 598 -11.04 -48.34 -20.15
CA ILE A 598 -12.04 -49.42 -20.28
C ILE A 598 -12.34 -49.70 -21.77
N LEU A 599 -12.53 -48.66 -22.58
CA LEU A 599 -12.81 -48.82 -24.01
C LEU A 599 -11.63 -49.44 -24.77
N LEU A 600 -10.39 -49.03 -24.46
CA LEU A 600 -9.18 -49.63 -25.03
C LEU A 600 -9.02 -51.10 -24.62
N ALA A 601 -9.30 -51.43 -23.36
CA ALA A 601 -9.25 -52.80 -22.87
C ALA A 601 -10.31 -53.69 -23.56
N LEU A 602 -11.54 -53.19 -23.72
CA LEU A 602 -12.61 -53.89 -24.45
C LEU A 602 -12.26 -54.11 -25.92
N LEU A 603 -11.66 -53.11 -26.57
CA LEU A 603 -11.23 -53.22 -27.96
C LEU A 603 -10.12 -54.26 -28.14
N PHE A 604 -9.13 -54.28 -27.23
CA PHE A 604 -8.08 -55.30 -27.22
C PHE A 604 -8.65 -56.71 -27.05
N LEU A 605 -9.60 -56.88 -26.12
CA LEU A 605 -10.27 -58.16 -25.87
C LEU A 605 -11.05 -58.64 -27.09
N ALA A 606 -11.76 -57.74 -27.79
CA ALA A 606 -12.48 -58.05 -29.01
C ALA A 606 -11.56 -58.48 -30.16
N VAL A 607 -10.42 -57.79 -30.34
CA VAL A 607 -9.41 -58.15 -31.34
C VAL A 607 -8.79 -59.51 -31.02
N PHE A 608 -8.47 -59.76 -29.75
CA PHE A 608 -7.93 -61.04 -29.30
C PHE A 608 -8.91 -62.19 -29.56
N MET A 609 -10.18 -62.03 -29.18
CA MET A 609 -11.26 -62.98 -29.46
C MET A 609 -11.44 -63.23 -30.97
N GLY A 610 -11.33 -62.19 -31.79
CA GLY A 610 -11.39 -62.29 -33.25
C GLY A 610 -10.22 -63.09 -33.85
N LEU A 611 -8.99 -62.88 -33.36
CA LEU A 611 -7.82 -63.64 -33.78
C LEU A 611 -7.92 -65.12 -33.37
N VAL A 612 -8.40 -65.39 -32.14
CA VAL A 612 -8.64 -66.76 -31.66
C VAL A 612 -9.69 -67.44 -32.54
N TYR A 613 -10.83 -66.80 -32.80
CA TYR A 613 -11.86 -67.34 -33.69
C TYR A 613 -11.33 -67.63 -35.10
N TYR A 614 -10.55 -66.72 -35.68
CA TYR A 614 -9.96 -66.91 -37.00
C TYR A 614 -8.99 -68.10 -37.06
N SER A 615 -8.14 -68.25 -36.04
CA SER A 615 -7.21 -69.38 -35.94
C SER A 615 -7.95 -70.73 -35.83
N TRP A 616 -9.04 -70.76 -35.06
CA TRP A 616 -9.92 -71.92 -34.94
C TRP A 616 -10.65 -72.25 -36.26
N TYR A 617 -11.23 -71.23 -36.91
CA TYR A 617 -11.94 -71.38 -38.18
C TYR A 617 -11.01 -71.89 -39.29
N LYS A 618 -9.81 -71.33 -39.40
CA LYS A 618 -8.79 -71.75 -40.38
C LYS A 618 -8.30 -73.18 -40.11
N GLY A 619 -8.22 -73.58 -38.83
CA GLY A 619 -7.95 -74.96 -38.41
C GLY A 619 -9.02 -75.95 -38.88
N LEU A 620 -10.30 -75.57 -38.78
CA LEU A 620 -11.43 -76.36 -39.29
C LEU A 620 -11.44 -76.44 -40.83
N GLN A 621 -11.13 -75.35 -41.52
CA GLN A 621 -11.03 -75.31 -42.98
C GLN A 621 -9.92 -76.24 -43.49
N LYS A 622 -8.75 -76.24 -42.85
CA LYS A 622 -7.62 -77.13 -43.19
C LYS A 622 -7.98 -78.61 -43.04
N ARG A 623 -8.84 -78.96 -42.07
CA ARG A 623 -9.40 -80.31 -41.90
C ARG A 623 -10.40 -80.69 -43.00
N ARG A 624 -11.22 -79.74 -43.49
CA ARG A 624 -12.15 -79.95 -44.61
C ARG A 624 -11.41 -80.12 -45.96
N TYR A 625 -10.41 -79.28 -46.26
CA TYR A 625 -9.61 -79.40 -47.48
C TYR A 625 -8.84 -80.73 -47.57
N ARG A 626 -8.30 -81.23 -46.45
CA ARG A 626 -7.64 -82.56 -46.42
C ARG A 626 -8.60 -83.72 -46.70
N LYS A 627 -9.88 -83.61 -46.30
CA LYS A 627 -10.90 -84.62 -46.63
C LYS A 627 -11.31 -84.57 -48.11
N GLN A 628 -11.37 -83.37 -48.70
CA GLN A 628 -11.78 -83.16 -50.09
C GLN A 628 -10.70 -83.61 -51.10
N ALA A 629 -9.42 -83.30 -50.83
CA ALA A 629 -8.29 -83.72 -51.66
C ALA A 629 -8.09 -85.25 -51.72
N LYS A 630 -8.52 -85.99 -50.68
CA LYS A 630 -8.45 -87.46 -50.66
C LYS A 630 -9.51 -88.11 -51.56
N GLY A 631 -10.66 -87.45 -51.74
CA GLY A 631 -11.75 -87.90 -52.62
C GLY A 631 -11.50 -87.61 -54.11
N GLU A 632 -10.81 -86.51 -54.44
CA GLU A 632 -10.44 -86.19 -55.83
C GLU A 632 -9.41 -87.18 -56.39
N ARG A 633 -8.41 -87.61 -55.60
CA ARG A 633 -7.42 -88.63 -56.00
C ARG A 633 -8.05 -89.97 -56.39
N GLN A 634 -9.02 -90.45 -55.61
CA GLN A 634 -9.73 -91.70 -55.91
C GLN A 634 -10.58 -91.62 -57.19
N ARG A 635 -11.07 -90.42 -57.54
CA ARG A 635 -11.89 -90.20 -58.74
C ARG A 635 -11.05 -90.19 -60.01
N GLU A 636 -9.85 -89.62 -59.97
CA GLU A 636 -8.90 -89.65 -61.10
C GLU A 636 -8.38 -91.06 -61.40
N GLU A 637 -8.06 -91.85 -60.37
CA GLU A 637 -7.66 -93.26 -60.53
C GLU A 637 -8.76 -94.10 -61.20
N TYR A 638 -10.02 -93.91 -60.81
CA TYR A 638 -11.16 -94.60 -61.42
C TYR A 638 -11.38 -94.22 -62.89
N ILE A 639 -11.28 -92.93 -63.23
CA ILE A 639 -11.45 -92.45 -64.62
C ILE A 639 -10.36 -93.02 -65.52
N THR A 640 -9.12 -93.05 -65.03
CA THR A 640 -7.97 -93.59 -65.77
C THR A 640 -8.12 -95.09 -66.04
N ALA A 641 -8.52 -95.86 -65.02
CA ALA A 641 -8.78 -97.30 -65.17
C ALA A 641 -9.93 -97.61 -66.14
N LYS A 642 -11.00 -96.80 -66.11
CA LYS A 642 -12.13 -96.94 -67.05
C LYS A 642 -11.71 -96.70 -68.50
N LEU A 643 -10.86 -95.70 -68.75
CA LEU A 643 -10.38 -95.36 -70.09
C LEU A 643 -9.47 -96.47 -70.67
N GLN A 644 -8.60 -97.03 -69.84
CA GLN A 644 -7.77 -98.19 -70.21
C GLN A 644 -8.61 -99.42 -70.55
N LEU A 645 -9.65 -99.70 -69.76
CA LEU A 645 -10.57 -100.82 -70.03
C LEU A 645 -11.32 -100.62 -71.35
N GLN A 646 -11.78 -99.39 -71.64
CA GLN A 646 -12.44 -99.08 -72.91
C GLN A 646 -11.51 -99.33 -74.10
N GLN A 647 -10.26 -98.88 -74.04
CA GLN A 647 -9.27 -99.14 -75.09
C GLN A 647 -9.03 -100.65 -75.30
N LEU A 648 -8.88 -101.42 -74.22
CA LEU A 648 -8.68 -102.88 -74.31
C LEU A 648 -9.87 -103.58 -74.95
N VAL A 649 -11.09 -103.18 -74.61
CA VAL A 649 -12.33 -103.76 -75.18
C VAL A 649 -12.45 -103.40 -76.67
N GLU A 650 -12.15 -102.16 -77.05
CA GLU A 650 -12.16 -101.71 -78.45
C GLU A 650 -11.15 -102.52 -79.29
N GLU A 651 -9.92 -102.66 -78.78
CA GLU A 651 -8.86 -103.41 -79.46
C GLU A 651 -9.21 -104.90 -79.57
N PHE A 652 -9.78 -105.50 -78.51
CA PHE A 652 -10.29 -106.86 -78.53
C PHE A 652 -11.39 -107.04 -79.56
N TYR A 653 -12.37 -106.12 -79.61
CA TYR A 653 -13.46 -106.17 -80.57
C TYR A 653 -12.97 -106.08 -82.03
N GLN A 654 -12.00 -105.22 -82.30
CA GLN A 654 -11.39 -105.12 -83.62
C GLN A 654 -10.65 -106.41 -84.01
N ARG A 655 -9.80 -106.95 -83.13
CA ARG A 655 -9.10 -108.23 -83.39
C ARG A 655 -10.08 -109.39 -83.57
N PHE A 656 -11.10 -109.46 -82.73
CA PHE A 656 -12.12 -110.51 -82.79
C PHE A 656 -12.95 -110.41 -84.09
N SER A 657 -13.41 -109.23 -84.47
CA SER A 657 -14.22 -109.04 -85.67
C SER A 657 -13.44 -109.33 -86.96
N LEU A 658 -12.16 -108.94 -87.01
CA LEU A 658 -11.24 -109.34 -88.08
C LEU A 658 -11.11 -110.86 -88.16
N ARG A 659 -10.80 -111.51 -87.03
CA ARG A 659 -10.63 -112.97 -87.00
C ARG A 659 -11.90 -113.73 -87.32
N TYR A 660 -13.05 -113.25 -86.87
CA TYR A 660 -14.36 -113.79 -87.19
C TYR A 660 -14.66 -113.69 -88.70
N ARG A 661 -14.36 -112.55 -89.33
CA ARG A 661 -14.50 -112.37 -90.78
C ARG A 661 -13.57 -113.31 -91.57
N GLU A 662 -12.31 -113.45 -91.15
CA GLU A 662 -11.36 -114.39 -91.76
C GLU A 662 -11.87 -115.84 -91.68
N LEU A 663 -12.32 -116.28 -90.49
CA LEU A 663 -12.84 -117.62 -90.28
C LEU A 663 -14.13 -117.85 -91.08
N ARG A 664 -15.02 -116.86 -91.18
CA ARG A 664 -16.25 -116.94 -91.98
C ARG A 664 -15.95 -117.05 -93.47
N LEU A 665 -14.95 -116.33 -93.98
CA LEU A 665 -14.48 -116.46 -95.36
C LEU A 665 -13.84 -117.83 -95.61
N LYS A 666 -13.02 -118.33 -94.68
CA LYS A 666 -12.45 -119.69 -94.75
C LYS A 666 -13.54 -120.75 -94.77
N HIS A 667 -14.56 -120.62 -93.92
CA HIS A 667 -15.69 -121.55 -93.88
C HIS A 667 -16.55 -121.48 -95.15
N ARG A 668 -16.76 -120.27 -95.71
CA ARG A 668 -17.45 -120.12 -97.00
C ARG A 668 -16.70 -120.82 -98.14
N LYS A 669 -15.38 -120.66 -98.21
CA LYS A 669 -14.53 -121.40 -99.17
C LYS A 669 -14.61 -122.91 -98.94
N GLN A 670 -14.58 -123.38 -97.69
CA GLN A 670 -14.74 -124.79 -97.36
C GLN A 670 -16.12 -125.32 -97.79
N LEU A 671 -17.20 -124.58 -97.57
CA LEU A 671 -18.56 -124.94 -98.04
C LEU A 671 -18.66 -124.95 -99.56
N GLU A 672 -18.00 -124.02 -100.26
CA GLU A 672 -17.91 -124.03 -101.73
C GLU A 672 -17.12 -125.25 -102.23
N CYS A 673 -15.98 -125.59 -101.61
CA CYS A 673 -15.25 -126.83 -101.88
C CYS A 673 -16.10 -128.07 -101.59
N PHE A 674 -16.88 -128.09 -100.50
CA PHE A 674 -17.74 -129.23 -100.14
C PHE A 674 -18.92 -129.38 -101.12
N LYS A 675 -19.50 -128.26 -101.58
CA LYS A 675 -20.52 -128.27 -102.64
C LYS A 675 -19.95 -128.75 -103.97
N MET A 676 -18.73 -128.34 -104.33
CA MET A 676 -18.03 -128.86 -105.51
C MET A 676 -17.73 -130.37 -105.38
N ALA A 677 -17.31 -130.84 -104.20
CA ALA A 677 -17.09 -132.26 -103.93
C ALA A 677 -18.39 -133.09 -103.95
N ASN A 678 -19.49 -132.59 -103.37
CA ASN A 678 -20.80 -133.27 -103.39
C ASN A 678 -21.46 -133.26 -104.77
N ALA A 679 -21.28 -132.20 -105.57
CA ALA A 679 -21.73 -132.17 -106.96
C ALA A 679 -20.96 -133.16 -107.84
N ALA A 680 -19.69 -133.43 -107.53
CA ALA A 680 -18.90 -134.46 -108.20
C ALA A 680 -19.24 -135.89 -107.74
N SER A 681 -19.83 -136.08 -106.55
CA SER A 681 -20.12 -137.40 -105.99
C SER A 681 -21.47 -138.00 -106.42
N THR A 682 -22.37 -137.24 -107.05
CA THR A 682 -23.74 -137.71 -107.37
C THR A 682 -23.95 -138.16 -108.82
N ASN A 683 -22.97 -138.00 -109.72
CA ASN A 683 -22.99 -138.59 -111.06
C ASN A 683 -21.69 -139.35 -111.29
N GLY A 684 -21.79 -140.67 -111.44
CA GLY A 684 -20.72 -141.62 -111.16
C GLY A 684 -19.47 -141.57 -112.07
N LYS A 685 -18.40 -142.16 -111.50
CA LYS A 685 -17.03 -142.42 -111.99
C LYS A 685 -16.07 -141.22 -111.96
N MET A 686 -15.13 -141.21 -111.01
CA MET A 686 -13.71 -141.58 -111.23
C MET A 686 -12.89 -141.36 -109.94
N GLN A 687 -11.92 -142.25 -109.69
CA GLN A 687 -10.97 -142.19 -108.57
C GLN A 687 -10.13 -140.91 -108.60
N LEU A 688 -9.80 -140.34 -107.44
CA LEU A 688 -8.43 -139.92 -107.14
C LEU A 688 -8.20 -139.68 -105.64
N ASN A 689 -6.93 -139.75 -105.32
CA ASN A 689 -6.31 -140.16 -104.08
C ASN A 689 -5.65 -138.93 -103.39
N VAL A 690 -5.28 -139.05 -102.11
CA VAL A 690 -4.23 -138.25 -101.38
C VAL A 690 -4.68 -136.89 -100.75
N PRO A 691 -4.12 -136.40 -99.60
CA PRO A 691 -3.54 -137.05 -98.42
C PRO A 691 -4.02 -136.50 -97.04
N ASN A 692 -3.73 -137.32 -96.02
CA ASN A 692 -3.34 -137.05 -94.62
C ASN A 692 -3.16 -135.59 -94.14
N GLY A 693 -3.77 -135.30 -92.99
CA GLY A 693 -3.38 -134.24 -92.06
C GLY A 693 -3.89 -134.55 -90.66
N HIS A 694 -2.99 -134.95 -89.76
CA HIS A 694 -3.22 -135.29 -88.35
C HIS A 694 -3.88 -134.16 -87.56
N TRP A 695 -4.83 -134.53 -86.69
CA TRP A 695 -5.33 -133.70 -85.59
C TRP A 695 -4.53 -134.07 -84.32
N VAL A 696 -3.93 -133.06 -83.69
CA VAL A 696 -3.54 -133.00 -82.27
C VAL A 696 -4.16 -131.75 -81.70
#